data_AF-A0A6I1FLK8-F1
#
_entry.id   AF-A0A6I1FLK8-F1
#
_cell.length_a   1.000
_cell.length_b   1.000
_cell.length_c   1.000
_cell.angle_alpha   90.00
_cell.angle_beta   90.00
_cell.angle_gamma   90.00
#
_symmetry.space_group_name_H-M   'P 1'
#
loop_
_entity.id
_entity.type
_entity.pdbx_description
1 polymer ?
#
loop_
_entity_poly.entity_id
_entity_poly.type
_entity_poly.pdbx_seq_one_letter_code
_entity_poly.pdbx_strand_id
1 'polypeptide(L)'
;MEVIKMGQYCSFLEPFNKELYDIALKIDDLIFLESASALVKSRTFVESLVEDIFNREKYEAIYNVSLKDRIEKLYQRKVFKNQVYEAMSFIRINGNKAAHESSGDYIINALKAHRVIHQLSKWYINKYLGEEIVLPDYKEPKAKQPEIDKEMIEQLVQQHIKELAGEKALHPSPIVEPSEGAEESEAPKEYALEPLKEGRSYLVRELERLRASSKEALENADKGSFDHFKNYLHVERPIQNLVEEALENAKNQERTLIFLAGSVGDGKSHLISYLQQNKPKLVEDFLIINDATESDDPRKSSLETLAEKLSAFSDKDDPKKPQKVIVAINLGVINNFISTTFEQQSFERIHQFIHESSLFSNEAKMMVANNEFTLINFSASQPFTLTEGKMFSSYFLRLMERVTTPSLENPFYAAYRKDIENGINTIVHLNFDLLSDSEFQNKIDLLLCQVILKDKLVVSTRSFLNFLADILIPSDVDVFELRQENLLEHERLSYSLVNLLFTRGERSDILRAFAEMDPIHTRDHFFDQVMNDLYNLNYFNKSIQKYLKDHITSTLFEPIAKLMENDTEETVVGDQTLKLITETFIRSIYLTNKVKIEQEEIFSLYANYLYAYNRQDKRVLQKLYGLVHSAVINWRGSPKQGYVYLNKLTENYRVAQKLNFEPVFGMKKAILEKEMDTFEGVIRLYVSYDVDHPEDAICLEIDYPLFILLYHVTRGYRPSNQDQEDGLTFVHFMESILRIGKKNQPLLIHHHENKEFYKLNQNVFTSSYAFEKVEQ
;
A
#
# COMPACT_ATOMS: atom_id res chain seq x y z
N MET A 1 -42.92 24.50 -34.22
CA MET A 1 -42.05 23.49 -33.62
C MET A 1 -40.95 23.21 -34.61
N GLU A 2 -39.86 23.98 -34.55
CA GLU A 2 -38.69 23.74 -35.40
C GLU A 2 -37.92 22.55 -34.86
N VAL A 3 -37.60 21.63 -35.76
CA VAL A 3 -36.88 20.39 -35.50
C VAL A 3 -35.42 20.74 -35.25
N ILE A 4 -34.99 20.70 -33.99
CA ILE A 4 -33.57 20.76 -33.62
C ILE A 4 -32.85 19.62 -34.36
N LYS A 5 -31.80 19.95 -35.14
CA LYS A 5 -30.95 18.95 -35.80
C LYS A 5 -30.27 18.09 -34.72
N MET A 6 -30.90 16.98 -34.35
CA MET A 6 -30.32 16.00 -33.43
C MET A 6 -29.12 15.32 -34.11
N GLY A 7 -27.90 15.70 -33.71
CA GLY A 7 -26.69 15.01 -34.14
C GLY A 7 -25.38 15.79 -33.99
N GLN A 8 -25.40 17.12 -33.96
CA GLN A 8 -24.19 17.94 -33.86
C GLN A 8 -23.93 18.46 -32.44
N TYR A 9 -22.66 18.57 -32.06
CA TYR A 9 -22.21 19.04 -30.75
C TYR A 9 -22.83 20.41 -30.41
N CYS A 10 -23.46 20.51 -29.22
CA CYS A 10 -24.18 21.69 -28.74
C CYS A 10 -25.23 22.28 -29.72
N SER A 11 -25.78 21.48 -30.64
CA SER A 11 -26.83 21.90 -31.62
C SER A 11 -28.06 22.55 -31.01
N PHE A 12 -28.39 22.21 -29.76
CA PHE A 12 -29.47 22.83 -29.02
C PHE A 12 -29.23 24.33 -28.70
N LEU A 13 -28.02 24.86 -28.88
CA LEU A 13 -27.73 26.30 -28.76
C LEU A 13 -28.15 27.10 -30.00
N GLU A 14 -28.17 26.49 -31.19
CA GLU A 14 -28.37 27.17 -32.48
C GLU A 14 -29.61 28.09 -32.50
N PRO A 15 -30.79 27.66 -32.01
CA PRO A 15 -32.00 28.49 -32.05
C PRO A 15 -31.95 29.70 -31.09
N PHE A 16 -31.05 29.68 -30.10
CA PHE A 16 -31.06 30.63 -28.99
C PHE A 16 -29.89 31.61 -29.02
N ASN A 17 -28.71 31.10 -29.37
CA ASN A 17 -27.50 31.90 -29.53
C ASN A 17 -26.61 31.25 -30.59
N LYS A 18 -26.78 31.70 -31.83
CA LYS A 18 -26.05 31.20 -32.99
C LYS A 18 -24.54 31.43 -32.86
N GLU A 19 -24.12 32.53 -32.24
CA GLU A 19 -22.69 32.82 -32.05
C GLU A 19 -22.03 31.79 -31.14
N LEU A 20 -22.66 31.46 -30.00
CA LEU A 20 -22.17 30.41 -29.10
C LEU A 20 -22.13 29.05 -29.78
N TYR A 21 -23.15 28.73 -30.58
CA TYR A 21 -23.19 27.49 -31.36
C TYR A 21 -22.03 27.41 -32.38
N ASP A 22 -21.79 28.47 -33.15
CA ASP A 22 -20.71 28.53 -34.15
C ASP A 22 -19.32 28.40 -33.49
N ILE A 23 -19.13 28.94 -32.29
CA ILE A 23 -17.90 28.77 -31.53
C ILE A 23 -17.77 27.31 -31.03
N ALA A 24 -18.85 26.72 -30.50
CA ALA A 24 -18.86 25.34 -30.03
C ALA A 24 -18.51 24.33 -31.13
N LEU A 25 -19.05 24.50 -32.34
CA LEU A 25 -18.69 23.68 -33.51
C LEU A 25 -17.20 23.78 -33.87
N LYS A 26 -16.64 25.00 -33.85
CA LYS A 26 -15.21 25.20 -34.13
C LYS A 26 -14.33 24.52 -33.08
N ILE A 27 -14.77 24.45 -31.83
CA ILE A 27 -14.04 23.76 -30.76
C ILE A 27 -14.03 22.26 -31.06
N ASP A 28 -15.18 21.67 -31.36
CA ASP A 28 -15.32 20.25 -31.73
C ASP A 28 -14.39 19.86 -32.89
N ASP A 29 -14.31 20.70 -33.94
CA ASP A 29 -13.41 20.45 -35.08
C ASP A 29 -11.91 20.58 -34.75
N LEU A 30 -11.53 21.42 -33.78
CA LEU A 30 -10.13 21.71 -33.47
C LEU A 30 -9.48 20.76 -32.45
N ILE A 31 -10.26 20.02 -31.66
CA ILE A 31 -9.76 19.24 -30.50
C ILE A 31 -8.57 18.34 -30.87
N PHE A 32 -8.68 17.58 -31.95
CA PHE A 32 -7.65 16.62 -32.38
C PHE A 32 -6.65 17.20 -33.38
N LEU A 33 -6.94 18.36 -33.98
CA LEU A 33 -6.07 19.01 -34.97
C LEU A 33 -5.10 19.99 -34.29
N GLU A 34 -5.63 20.88 -33.46
CA GLU A 34 -4.89 21.92 -32.77
C GLU A 34 -5.49 22.13 -31.38
N SER A 35 -5.15 21.24 -30.44
CA SER A 35 -5.72 21.24 -29.08
C SER A 35 -5.49 22.54 -28.30
N ALA A 36 -4.35 23.21 -28.49
CA ALA A 36 -4.09 24.54 -27.94
C ALA A 36 -5.06 25.59 -28.52
N SER A 37 -5.28 25.58 -29.84
CA SER A 37 -6.26 26.45 -30.51
C SER A 37 -7.69 26.17 -30.04
N ALA A 38 -8.03 24.91 -29.79
CA ALA A 38 -9.32 24.51 -29.23
C ALA A 38 -9.54 25.11 -27.83
N LEU A 39 -8.52 25.10 -26.96
CA LEU A 39 -8.56 25.74 -25.63
C LEU A 39 -8.70 27.27 -25.70
N VAL A 40 -7.98 27.92 -26.62
CA VAL A 40 -8.13 29.36 -26.86
C VAL A 40 -9.55 29.69 -27.32
N LYS A 41 -10.10 28.88 -28.24
CA LYS A 41 -11.50 29.02 -28.69
C LYS A 41 -12.50 28.73 -27.57
N SER A 42 -12.19 27.81 -26.68
CA SER A 42 -13.00 27.53 -25.49
C SER A 42 -13.08 28.76 -24.58
N ARG A 43 -11.98 29.48 -24.40
CA ARG A 43 -12.00 30.78 -23.71
C ARG A 43 -12.87 31.81 -24.43
N THR A 44 -12.80 31.90 -25.76
CA THR A 44 -13.68 32.78 -26.55
C THR A 44 -15.16 32.43 -26.35
N PHE A 45 -15.51 31.14 -26.24
CA PHE A 45 -16.87 30.71 -25.92
C PHE A 45 -17.35 31.29 -24.58
N VAL A 46 -16.53 31.18 -23.52
CA VAL A 46 -16.86 31.74 -22.20
C VAL A 46 -16.95 33.27 -22.23
N GLU A 47 -16.11 33.95 -23.01
CA GLU A 47 -16.19 35.41 -23.17
C GLU A 47 -17.52 35.84 -23.78
N SER A 48 -17.95 35.19 -24.88
CA SER A 48 -19.23 35.46 -25.54
C SER A 48 -20.42 35.08 -24.64
N LEU A 49 -20.34 33.97 -23.90
CA LEU A 49 -21.37 33.53 -22.97
C LEU A 49 -21.58 34.53 -21.83
N VAL A 50 -20.48 34.99 -21.22
CA VAL A 50 -20.52 36.00 -20.16
C VAL A 50 -21.09 37.31 -20.68
N GLU A 51 -20.75 37.71 -21.90
CA GLU A 51 -21.31 38.92 -22.52
C GLU A 51 -22.82 38.85 -22.72
N ASP A 52 -23.32 37.73 -23.23
CA ASP A 52 -24.76 37.51 -23.38
C ASP A 52 -25.48 37.51 -22.02
N ILE A 53 -24.90 36.91 -20.98
CA ILE A 53 -25.44 36.96 -19.60
C ILE A 53 -25.53 38.39 -19.08
N PHE A 54 -24.50 39.22 -19.26
CA PHE A 54 -24.54 40.63 -18.86
C PHE A 54 -25.68 41.39 -19.55
N ASN A 55 -25.89 41.13 -20.84
CA ASN A 55 -26.96 41.74 -21.61
C ASN A 55 -28.36 41.31 -21.11
N ARG A 56 -28.55 40.03 -20.81
CA ARG A 56 -29.84 39.49 -20.31
C ARG A 56 -30.18 39.94 -18.90
N GLU A 57 -29.19 39.98 -18.01
CA GLU A 57 -29.35 40.46 -16.63
C GLU A 57 -29.44 42.00 -16.55
N LYS A 58 -29.36 42.70 -17.70
CA LYS A 58 -29.41 44.17 -17.83
C LYS A 58 -28.37 44.90 -16.98
N TYR A 59 -27.17 44.34 -16.88
CA TYR A 59 -26.06 45.00 -16.20
C TYR A 59 -25.36 45.99 -17.14
N GLU A 60 -24.92 47.14 -16.60
CA GLU A 60 -24.15 48.11 -17.39
C GLU A 60 -22.92 47.44 -17.99
N ALA A 61 -22.69 47.69 -19.28
CA ALA A 61 -21.51 47.20 -19.98
C ALA A 61 -20.26 47.78 -19.33
N ILE A 62 -19.48 46.92 -18.68
CA ILE A 62 -18.26 47.35 -18.00
C ILE A 62 -17.11 47.26 -19.01
N TYR A 63 -16.80 48.40 -19.63
CA TYR A 63 -15.68 48.52 -20.55
C TYR A 63 -14.35 48.38 -19.79
N ASN A 64 -13.37 47.68 -20.38
CA ASN A 64 -11.99 47.50 -19.88
C ASN A 64 -11.81 46.66 -18.59
N VAL A 65 -12.59 45.60 -18.41
CA VAL A 65 -12.41 44.67 -17.28
C VAL A 65 -12.07 43.27 -17.78
N SER A 66 -11.17 42.57 -17.09
CA SER A 66 -10.72 41.23 -17.49
C SER A 66 -11.86 40.20 -17.43
N LEU A 67 -11.74 39.10 -18.19
CA LEU A 67 -12.73 38.01 -18.13
C LEU A 67 -12.90 37.46 -16.70
N LYS A 68 -11.80 37.39 -15.93
CA LYS A 68 -11.83 36.97 -14.52
C LYS A 68 -12.78 37.86 -13.71
N ASP A 69 -12.62 39.17 -13.79
CA ASP A 69 -13.41 40.12 -13.01
C ASP A 69 -14.88 40.15 -13.45
N ARG A 70 -15.17 39.93 -14.74
CA ARG A 70 -16.54 39.81 -15.25
C ARG A 70 -17.23 38.58 -14.65
N ILE A 71 -16.55 37.43 -14.64
CA ILE A 71 -17.04 36.19 -14.01
C ILE A 71 -17.24 36.40 -12.50
N GLU A 72 -16.25 36.99 -11.82
CA GLU A 72 -16.30 37.23 -10.37
C GLU A 72 -17.43 38.18 -9.96
N LYS A 73 -17.73 39.21 -10.76
CA LYS A 73 -18.89 40.10 -10.53
C LYS A 73 -20.23 39.38 -10.67
N LEU A 74 -20.39 38.54 -11.69
CA LEU A 74 -21.62 37.74 -11.85
C LEU A 74 -21.78 36.75 -10.68
N TYR A 75 -20.67 36.16 -10.23
CA TYR A 75 -20.65 35.28 -9.07
C TYR A 75 -21.04 35.98 -7.76
N GLN A 76 -20.45 37.14 -7.48
CA GLN A 76 -20.78 37.97 -6.31
C GLN A 76 -22.26 38.41 -6.30
N ARG A 77 -22.85 38.60 -7.49
CA ARG A 77 -24.27 38.91 -7.66
C ARG A 77 -25.19 37.68 -7.57
N LYS A 78 -24.64 36.50 -7.29
CA LYS A 78 -25.36 35.22 -7.17
C LYS A 78 -26.14 34.84 -8.43
N VAL A 79 -25.65 35.27 -9.60
CA VAL A 79 -26.22 34.95 -10.92
C VAL A 79 -26.13 33.45 -11.20
N PHE A 80 -25.09 32.79 -10.68
CA PHE A 80 -24.87 31.35 -10.76
C PHE A 80 -24.16 30.82 -9.52
N LYS A 81 -24.19 29.50 -9.34
CA LYS A 81 -23.54 28.80 -8.24
C LYS A 81 -22.05 28.54 -8.53
N ASN A 82 -21.29 28.17 -7.50
CA ASN A 82 -19.84 27.95 -7.60
C ASN A 82 -19.44 26.94 -8.69
N GLN A 83 -20.25 25.91 -8.95
CA GLN A 83 -20.00 24.94 -10.04
C GLN A 83 -19.80 25.62 -11.41
N VAL A 84 -20.64 26.62 -11.74
CA VAL A 84 -20.54 27.37 -13.00
C VAL A 84 -19.35 28.32 -12.98
N TYR A 85 -19.04 28.90 -11.82
CA TYR A 85 -17.87 29.75 -11.61
C TYR A 85 -16.56 28.98 -11.86
N GLU A 86 -16.43 27.78 -11.29
CA GLU A 86 -15.28 26.91 -11.46
C GLU A 86 -15.15 26.45 -12.91
N ALA A 87 -16.24 26.06 -13.56
CA ALA A 87 -16.27 25.69 -14.97
C ALA A 87 -15.75 26.82 -15.90
N MET A 88 -16.27 28.04 -15.71
CA MET A 88 -15.81 29.21 -16.47
C MET A 88 -14.35 29.55 -16.14
N SER A 89 -13.94 29.39 -14.88
CA SER A 89 -12.57 29.63 -14.42
C SER A 89 -11.58 28.62 -14.97
N PHE A 90 -11.94 27.33 -15.02
CA PHE A 90 -11.16 26.25 -15.62
C PHE A 90 -10.88 26.54 -17.10
N ILE A 91 -11.92 26.87 -17.89
CA ILE A 91 -11.77 27.22 -19.30
C ILE A 91 -10.90 28.48 -19.45
N ARG A 92 -11.13 29.51 -18.62
CA ARG A 92 -10.34 30.74 -18.65
C ARG A 92 -8.86 30.48 -18.37
N ILE A 93 -8.54 29.70 -17.33
CA ILE A 93 -7.16 29.41 -16.92
C ILE A 93 -6.46 28.59 -18.00
N ASN A 94 -7.08 27.50 -18.45
CA ASN A 94 -6.47 26.63 -19.45
C ASN A 94 -6.39 27.27 -20.84
N GLY A 95 -7.37 28.09 -21.23
CA GLY A 95 -7.29 28.89 -22.44
C GLY A 95 -6.22 29.99 -22.37
N ASN A 96 -5.96 30.58 -21.20
CA ASN A 96 -4.84 31.51 -21.00
C ASN A 96 -3.49 30.80 -21.10
N LYS A 97 -3.34 29.64 -20.45
CA LYS A 97 -2.12 28.83 -20.54
C LYS A 97 -1.82 28.46 -21.99
N ALA A 98 -2.81 27.94 -22.71
CA ALA A 98 -2.67 27.58 -24.12
C ALA A 98 -2.32 28.76 -25.05
N ALA A 99 -2.66 29.99 -24.68
CA ALA A 99 -2.33 31.19 -25.46
C ALA A 99 -0.90 31.71 -25.22
N HIS A 100 -0.28 31.40 -24.08
CA HIS A 100 0.97 32.01 -23.63
C HIS A 100 2.13 31.03 -23.43
N GLU A 101 1.83 29.76 -23.17
CA GLU A 101 2.81 28.69 -23.00
C GLU A 101 2.89 27.88 -24.31
N SER A 102 4.12 27.50 -24.71
CA SER A 102 4.36 26.73 -25.96
C SER A 102 4.39 25.22 -25.72
N SER A 103 4.36 24.79 -24.46
CA SER A 103 4.48 23.40 -24.03
C SER A 103 3.51 23.11 -22.89
N GLY A 104 2.54 22.23 -23.13
CA GLY A 104 1.59 21.74 -22.13
C GLY A 104 0.74 20.61 -22.71
N ASP A 105 0.16 19.77 -21.85
CA ASP A 105 -0.75 18.69 -22.23
C ASP A 105 -2.11 19.25 -22.67
N TYR A 106 -2.12 19.93 -23.80
CA TYR A 106 -3.29 20.67 -24.30
C TYR A 106 -4.41 19.74 -24.76
N ILE A 107 -4.11 18.52 -25.19
CA ILE A 107 -5.13 17.58 -25.67
C ILE A 107 -6.09 17.14 -24.56
N ILE A 108 -5.56 16.76 -23.39
CA ILE A 108 -6.36 16.34 -22.24
C ILE A 108 -7.22 17.52 -21.77
N ASN A 109 -6.60 18.69 -21.63
CA ASN A 109 -7.30 19.89 -21.21
C ASN A 109 -8.36 20.35 -22.23
N ALA A 110 -8.11 20.17 -23.54
CA ALA A 110 -9.08 20.49 -24.59
C ALA A 110 -10.29 19.55 -24.55
N LEU A 111 -10.08 18.25 -24.32
CA LEU A 111 -11.16 17.27 -24.13
C LEU A 111 -12.01 17.59 -22.88
N LYS A 112 -11.37 17.97 -21.77
CA LYS A 112 -12.06 18.45 -20.57
C LYS A 112 -12.84 19.74 -20.86
N ALA A 113 -12.24 20.72 -21.54
CA ALA A 113 -12.90 21.98 -21.88
C ALA A 113 -14.11 21.76 -22.79
N HIS A 114 -14.04 20.81 -23.73
CA HIS A 114 -15.18 20.39 -24.54
C HIS A 114 -16.33 19.91 -23.65
N ARG A 115 -16.11 18.95 -22.76
CA ARG A 115 -17.14 18.49 -21.83
C ARG A 115 -17.72 19.61 -20.95
N VAL A 116 -16.87 20.47 -20.41
CA VAL A 116 -17.28 21.62 -19.58
C VAL A 116 -18.13 22.61 -20.39
N ILE A 117 -17.81 22.86 -21.67
CA ILE A 117 -18.62 23.71 -22.55
C ILE A 117 -20.01 23.14 -22.75
N HIS A 118 -20.14 21.83 -22.95
CA HIS A 118 -21.44 21.19 -23.06
C HIS A 118 -22.28 21.35 -21.79
N GLN A 119 -21.66 21.19 -20.61
CA GLN A 119 -22.32 21.42 -19.32
C GLN A 119 -22.75 22.88 -19.13
N LEU A 120 -21.88 23.84 -19.44
CA LEU A 120 -22.19 25.27 -19.40
C LEU A 120 -23.33 25.63 -20.36
N SER A 121 -23.36 24.99 -21.53
CA SER A 121 -24.41 25.17 -22.53
C SER A 121 -25.76 24.66 -22.02
N LYS A 122 -25.79 23.47 -21.40
CA LYS A 122 -27.00 22.94 -20.73
C LYS A 122 -27.49 23.86 -19.62
N TRP A 123 -26.59 24.27 -18.74
CA TRP A 123 -26.92 25.19 -17.63
C TRP A 123 -27.49 26.51 -18.15
N TYR A 124 -26.87 27.11 -19.17
CA TYR A 124 -27.29 28.38 -19.75
C TYR A 124 -28.71 28.30 -20.32
N ILE A 125 -29.02 27.24 -21.08
CA ILE A 125 -30.36 27.02 -21.62
C ILE A 125 -31.38 26.85 -20.49
N ASN A 126 -31.11 25.97 -19.53
CA ASN A 126 -32.05 25.73 -18.42
C ASN A 126 -32.34 27.01 -17.62
N LYS A 127 -31.33 27.87 -17.42
CA LYS A 127 -31.49 29.12 -16.69
C LYS A 127 -32.36 30.15 -17.41
N TYR A 128 -32.20 30.31 -18.73
CA TYR A 128 -32.85 31.39 -19.47
C TYR A 128 -34.08 30.98 -20.28
N LEU A 129 -34.33 29.66 -20.45
CA LEU A 129 -35.43 29.12 -21.25
C LEU A 129 -36.40 28.21 -20.46
N GLY A 130 -36.02 27.79 -19.24
CA GLY A 130 -36.84 26.97 -18.35
C GLY A 130 -36.62 25.46 -18.51
N GLU A 131 -36.97 24.70 -17.47
CA GLU A 131 -36.63 23.27 -17.28
C GLU A 131 -37.42 22.28 -18.18
N GLU A 132 -38.34 22.74 -19.03
CA GLU A 132 -39.23 21.87 -19.83
C GLU A 132 -38.58 21.33 -21.13
N ILE A 133 -37.31 21.62 -21.40
CA ILE A 133 -36.59 21.17 -22.61
C ILE A 133 -35.69 19.98 -22.28
N VAL A 134 -35.95 18.82 -22.90
CA VAL A 134 -35.08 17.64 -22.80
C VAL A 134 -33.82 17.87 -23.63
N LEU A 135 -32.68 18.09 -22.96
CA LEU A 135 -31.38 18.33 -23.61
C LEU A 135 -30.59 17.02 -23.80
N PRO A 136 -29.95 16.80 -24.96
CA PRO A 136 -29.22 15.57 -25.26
C PRO A 136 -28.01 15.37 -24.34
N ASP A 137 -27.64 14.11 -24.06
CA ASP A 137 -26.47 13.80 -23.25
C ASP A 137 -25.14 14.06 -23.98
N TYR A 138 -24.10 14.30 -23.18
CA TYR A 138 -22.76 14.57 -23.70
C TYR A 138 -22.22 13.33 -24.42
N LYS A 139 -21.56 13.56 -25.58
CA LYS A 139 -20.81 12.55 -26.31
C LYS A 139 -19.38 13.04 -26.49
N GLU A 140 -18.42 12.15 -26.24
CA GLU A 140 -17.01 12.47 -26.50
C GLU A 140 -16.76 12.72 -27.99
N PRO A 141 -15.88 13.67 -28.33
CA PRO A 141 -15.55 13.97 -29.71
C PRO A 141 -14.76 12.79 -30.31
N LYS A 142 -15.10 12.38 -31.54
CA LYS A 142 -14.43 11.28 -32.24
C LYS A 142 -13.30 11.82 -33.14
N ALA A 143 -12.12 11.21 -33.08
CA ALA A 143 -11.01 11.58 -33.96
C ALA A 143 -11.36 11.23 -35.42
N LYS A 144 -11.45 12.23 -36.30
CA LYS A 144 -11.57 12.03 -37.76
C LYS A 144 -10.19 11.59 -38.26
N GLN A 145 -10.00 10.32 -38.63
CA GLN A 145 -8.69 9.78 -39.02
C GLN A 145 -8.01 10.63 -40.12
N PRO A 146 -6.79 11.15 -39.86
CA PRO A 146 -5.82 11.42 -40.90
C PRO A 146 -4.76 10.30 -40.89
N GLU A 147 -4.35 9.80 -42.06
CA GLU A 147 -3.18 8.92 -42.17
C GLU A 147 -1.93 9.67 -41.70
N ILE A 148 -1.35 9.36 -40.53
CA ILE A 148 0.00 9.83 -40.19
C ILE A 148 0.84 8.80 -39.40
N ASP A 149 2.05 8.65 -39.96
CA ASP A 149 3.34 8.09 -39.56
C ASP A 149 3.63 7.64 -38.13
N LYS A 150 4.18 6.42 -38.03
CA LYS A 150 4.59 5.72 -36.82
C LYS A 150 5.88 6.25 -36.16
N GLU A 151 6.67 7.09 -36.84
CA GLU A 151 7.98 7.54 -36.32
C GLU A 151 7.90 8.67 -35.27
N MET A 152 6.77 9.38 -35.16
CA MET A 152 6.65 10.53 -34.25
C MET A 152 6.28 10.15 -32.81
N ILE A 153 5.71 8.95 -32.61
CA ILE A 153 5.27 8.45 -31.29
C ILE A 153 6.45 7.91 -30.46
N GLU A 154 7.47 7.34 -31.11
CA GLU A 154 8.63 6.76 -30.40
C GLU A 154 9.63 7.82 -29.88
N GLN A 155 9.65 9.03 -30.46
CA GLN A 155 10.55 10.10 -30.01
C GLN A 155 9.99 10.93 -28.82
N LEU A 156 8.67 10.98 -28.66
CA LEU A 156 7.99 11.76 -27.61
C LEU A 156 8.08 11.11 -26.21
N VAL A 157 8.21 9.78 -26.14
CA VAL A 157 8.24 9.02 -24.87
C VAL A 157 9.61 9.14 -24.17
N GLN A 158 10.70 9.42 -24.89
CA GLN A 158 12.05 9.42 -24.30
C GLN A 158 12.51 10.78 -23.75
N GLN A 159 11.82 11.87 -24.05
CA GLN A 159 12.29 13.22 -23.68
C GLN A 159 11.71 13.76 -22.38
N HIS A 160 10.68 13.11 -21.79
CA HIS A 160 9.95 13.64 -20.63
C HIS A 160 10.44 13.16 -19.24
N ILE A 161 11.58 12.44 -19.17
CA ILE A 161 12.10 11.85 -17.90
C ILE A 161 13.23 12.67 -17.26
N LYS A 162 13.57 13.86 -17.78
CA LYS A 162 14.60 14.71 -17.15
C LYS A 162 14.16 16.16 -17.09
N GLU A 163 13.73 16.59 -15.89
CA GLU A 163 13.98 17.90 -15.27
C GLU A 163 12.83 18.31 -14.31
N LEU A 164 12.89 17.82 -13.06
CA LEU A 164 12.14 18.39 -11.93
C LEU A 164 13.08 18.49 -10.73
N ALA A 165 13.80 19.61 -10.61
CA ALA A 165 14.44 20.02 -9.36
C ALA A 165 14.72 21.53 -9.33
N GLY A 166 14.03 22.25 -8.44
CA GLY A 166 14.57 23.48 -7.84
C GLY A 166 13.57 24.60 -7.59
N GLU A 167 13.08 24.74 -6.34
CA GLU A 167 12.60 26.02 -5.78
C GLU A 167 13.38 26.38 -4.50
N LYS A 168 13.57 27.68 -4.26
CA LYS A 168 14.04 28.27 -3.00
C LYS A 168 13.28 29.58 -2.72
N ALA A 169 12.71 29.74 -1.51
CA ALA A 169 13.16 30.73 -0.49
C ALA A 169 12.11 31.04 0.64
N LEU A 170 12.56 30.81 1.89
CA LEU A 170 12.47 31.54 3.19
C LEU A 170 11.24 32.40 3.67
N HIS A 171 10.87 32.10 4.94
CA HIS A 171 10.18 32.77 6.09
C HIS A 171 10.23 34.32 6.26
N PRO A 172 9.44 35.01 7.16
CA PRO A 172 9.01 34.62 8.55
C PRO A 172 7.63 35.11 9.13
N SER A 173 7.29 34.60 10.35
CA SER A 173 6.15 34.91 11.29
C SER A 173 6.40 36.17 12.17
N PRO A 174 5.68 36.55 13.30
CA PRO A 174 4.51 35.99 14.06
C PRO A 174 3.51 37.03 14.71
N ILE A 175 2.50 36.57 15.51
CA ILE A 175 2.09 36.98 16.91
C ILE A 175 0.61 36.58 17.25
N VAL A 176 0.33 36.40 18.55
CA VAL A 176 -0.61 35.51 19.30
C VAL A 176 -1.70 36.24 20.13
N GLU A 177 -2.92 35.64 20.21
CA GLU A 177 -4.00 35.46 21.28
C GLU A 177 -4.44 36.60 22.27
N PRO A 178 -5.49 36.49 23.17
CA PRO A 178 -6.37 35.33 23.60
C PRO A 178 -7.89 35.55 23.96
N SER A 179 -8.59 34.40 24.14
CA SER A 179 -9.63 33.98 25.16
C SER A 179 -11.05 34.61 25.20
N GLU A 180 -12.17 34.01 25.68
CA GLU A 180 -12.52 32.88 26.56
C GLU A 180 -13.93 32.26 26.23
N GLY A 181 -14.06 30.94 26.46
CA GLY A 181 -15.12 30.17 27.14
C GLY A 181 -16.63 30.47 27.02
N ALA A 182 -17.40 29.41 26.69
CA ALA A 182 -18.60 28.98 27.43
C ALA A 182 -18.97 27.53 27.07
N GLU A 183 -19.15 26.69 28.11
CA GLU A 183 -19.62 25.30 28.05
C GLU A 183 -21.16 25.20 28.03
N GLU A 184 -21.69 24.16 27.35
CA GLU A 184 -22.71 23.20 27.83
C GLU A 184 -23.73 22.77 26.76
N SER A 185 -23.67 21.48 26.39
CA SER A 185 -24.77 20.48 26.36
C SER A 185 -24.48 19.43 25.28
N GLU A 186 -23.93 18.27 25.67
CA GLU A 186 -23.48 17.25 24.70
C GLU A 186 -24.66 16.43 24.14
N ALA A 187 -25.21 16.95 23.05
CA ALA A 187 -25.61 16.16 21.89
C ALA A 187 -24.38 15.40 21.33
N PRO A 188 -24.52 14.35 20.50
CA PRO A 188 -23.40 13.49 20.10
C PRO A 188 -22.24 14.32 19.53
N LYS A 189 -21.01 14.03 19.99
CA LYS A 189 -19.78 14.78 19.66
C LYS A 189 -19.51 14.73 18.15
N GLU A 190 -19.85 15.79 17.44
CA GLU A 190 -19.51 15.94 16.02
C GLU A 190 -18.09 16.51 15.89
N TYR A 191 -17.27 15.95 15.00
CA TYR A 191 -15.93 16.45 14.75
C TYR A 191 -15.97 17.88 14.17
N ALA A 192 -15.34 18.83 14.86
CA ALA A 192 -15.31 20.22 14.42
C ALA A 192 -14.35 20.41 13.24
N LEU A 193 -14.88 20.46 12.02
CA LEU A 193 -14.11 20.75 10.81
C LEU A 193 -13.75 22.23 10.71
N GLU A 194 -12.48 22.55 10.50
CA GLU A 194 -12.06 23.91 10.17
C GLU A 194 -12.69 24.35 8.83
N PRO A 195 -13.27 25.56 8.74
CA PRO A 195 -13.93 26.03 7.53
C PRO A 195 -12.94 26.21 6.38
N LEU A 196 -13.28 25.69 5.20
CA LEU A 196 -12.50 25.84 3.97
C LEU A 196 -13.11 26.88 3.04
N LYS A 197 -12.27 27.40 2.14
CA LYS A 197 -12.73 28.23 1.02
C LYS A 197 -13.65 27.41 0.11
N GLU A 198 -14.65 28.06 -0.47
CA GLU A 198 -15.60 27.44 -1.39
C GLU A 198 -14.88 26.75 -2.57
N GLY A 199 -15.31 25.55 -2.93
CA GLY A 199 -14.71 24.74 -3.99
C GLY A 199 -13.58 23.78 -3.55
N ARG A 200 -13.07 23.91 -2.33
CA ARG A 200 -12.09 22.98 -1.74
C ARG A 200 -12.80 21.76 -1.16
N SER A 201 -12.15 20.60 -1.23
CA SER A 201 -12.64 19.35 -0.60
C SER A 201 -12.10 19.23 0.83
N TYR A 202 -13.03 19.06 1.78
CA TYR A 202 -12.73 18.74 3.17
C TYR A 202 -12.12 17.34 3.28
N LEU A 203 -12.62 16.37 2.52
CA LEU A 203 -12.14 14.98 2.57
C LEU A 203 -10.68 14.89 2.11
N VAL A 204 -10.34 15.53 0.98
CA VAL A 204 -8.95 15.56 0.48
C VAL A 204 -8.02 16.17 1.52
N ARG A 205 -8.40 17.29 2.14
CA ARG A 205 -7.60 17.91 3.21
C ARG A 205 -7.37 16.94 4.37
N GLU A 206 -8.41 16.28 4.89
CA GLU A 206 -8.24 15.36 6.02
C GLU A 206 -7.35 14.18 5.65
N LEU A 207 -7.53 13.60 4.46
CA LEU A 207 -6.70 12.51 3.96
C LEU A 207 -5.23 12.93 3.74
N GLU A 208 -4.97 14.17 3.34
CA GLU A 208 -3.60 14.71 3.23
C GLU A 208 -2.85 14.71 4.57
N ARG A 209 -3.56 14.80 5.70
CA ARG A 209 -2.95 14.74 7.04
C ARG A 209 -2.33 13.37 7.35
N LEU A 210 -2.74 12.32 6.64
CA LEU A 210 -2.15 10.98 6.74
C LEU A 210 -0.78 10.86 6.06
N ARG A 211 -0.41 11.80 5.16
CA ARG A 211 0.88 11.78 4.46
C ARG A 211 2.03 12.00 5.44
N ALA A 212 3.17 11.35 5.19
CA ALA A 212 4.36 11.44 6.04
C ALA A 212 4.97 12.86 6.10
N SER A 213 4.66 13.73 5.13
CA SER A 213 5.09 15.12 5.08
C SER A 213 4.16 16.08 5.85
N SER A 214 3.05 15.60 6.42
CA SER A 214 2.12 16.44 7.17
C SER A 214 2.75 16.93 8.48
N LYS A 215 2.24 18.03 9.04
CA LYS A 215 2.67 18.49 10.37
C LYS A 215 2.28 17.48 11.44
N GLU A 216 1.17 16.79 11.22
CA GLU A 216 0.64 15.74 12.09
C GLU A 216 1.58 14.52 12.16
N ALA A 217 2.34 14.25 11.09
CA ALA A 217 3.35 13.20 11.06
C ALA A 217 4.60 13.52 11.92
N LEU A 218 4.80 14.80 12.29
CA LEU A 218 5.84 15.22 13.23
C LEU A 218 5.35 15.05 14.67
N GLU A 219 6.12 14.30 15.45
CA GLU A 219 5.95 14.15 16.89
C GLU A 219 6.80 15.23 17.58
N ASN A 220 6.33 16.48 17.54
CA ASN A 220 7.05 17.59 18.19
C ASN A 220 7.08 17.37 19.71
N ALA A 221 8.28 17.38 20.29
CA ALA A 221 8.55 17.18 21.71
C ALA A 221 8.13 18.36 22.61
N ASP A 222 7.61 19.45 22.04
CA ASP A 222 7.07 20.56 22.82
C ASP A 222 5.78 20.13 23.51
N LYS A 223 5.77 20.27 24.84
CA LYS A 223 4.63 20.03 25.73
C LYS A 223 3.38 20.76 25.19
N GLY A 224 2.50 20.07 24.46
CA GLY A 224 1.21 20.68 24.12
C GLY A 224 0.33 20.15 23.00
N SER A 225 0.69 19.20 22.12
CA SER A 225 -0.30 18.75 21.13
C SER A 225 -0.15 17.31 20.64
N PHE A 226 -0.44 16.37 21.54
CA PHE A 226 -1.16 15.19 21.08
C PHE A 226 -2.61 15.65 20.84
N ASP A 227 -2.90 16.10 19.62
CA ASP A 227 -4.15 16.77 19.30
C ASP A 227 -5.33 15.77 19.25
N HIS A 228 -6.55 16.28 19.06
CA HIS A 228 -7.73 15.43 18.93
C HIS A 228 -7.59 14.42 17.77
N PHE A 229 -6.91 14.79 16.69
CA PHE A 229 -6.72 13.93 15.53
C PHE A 229 -5.81 12.74 15.83
N LYS A 230 -4.66 12.96 16.49
CA LYS A 230 -3.74 11.91 16.96
C LYS A 230 -4.41 10.99 17.97
N ASN A 231 -5.24 11.53 18.87
CA ASN A 231 -6.09 10.74 19.78
C ASN A 231 -7.07 9.85 19.03
N TYR A 232 -7.74 10.40 18.01
CA TYR A 232 -8.70 9.65 17.22
C TYR A 232 -8.04 8.48 16.44
N LEU A 233 -6.90 8.73 15.80
CA LEU A 233 -6.15 7.73 15.03
C LEU A 233 -5.39 6.72 15.90
N HIS A 234 -5.27 6.96 17.20
CA HIS A 234 -4.57 6.03 18.08
C HIS A 234 -5.29 4.67 18.13
N VAL A 235 -4.55 3.62 17.78
CA VAL A 235 -4.97 2.22 17.89
C VAL A 235 -4.04 1.54 18.88
N GLU A 236 -4.63 1.03 19.96
CA GLU A 236 -3.92 0.33 21.02
C GLU A 236 -3.28 -0.96 20.49
N ARG A 237 -2.05 -1.23 20.91
CA ARG A 237 -1.26 -2.41 20.52
C ARG A 237 -0.93 -3.26 21.75
N PRO A 238 -0.72 -4.58 21.62
CA PRO A 238 -0.33 -5.43 22.75
C PRO A 238 0.92 -4.91 23.51
N ILE A 239 1.87 -4.32 22.79
CA ILE A 239 3.08 -3.74 23.39
C ILE A 239 2.82 -2.54 24.29
N GLN A 240 1.74 -1.79 24.05
CA GLN A 240 1.35 -0.68 24.93
C GLN A 240 0.97 -1.20 26.32
N ASN A 241 0.27 -2.33 26.41
CA ASN A 241 -0.07 -2.95 27.70
C ASN A 241 1.20 -3.34 28.48
N LEU A 242 2.24 -3.81 27.79
CA LEU A 242 3.54 -4.12 28.43
C LEU A 242 4.24 -2.86 28.96
N VAL A 243 4.15 -1.75 28.21
CA VAL A 243 4.69 -0.45 28.67
C VAL A 243 3.94 0.03 29.89
N GLU A 244 2.61 -0.03 29.88
CA GLU A 244 1.77 0.37 31.02
C GLU A 244 2.03 -0.52 32.25
N GLU A 245 2.18 -1.83 32.06
CA GLU A 245 2.55 -2.78 33.12
C GLU A 245 3.93 -2.46 33.71
N ALA A 246 4.93 -2.21 32.86
CA ALA A 246 6.27 -1.83 33.30
C ALA A 246 6.26 -0.53 34.12
N LEU A 247 5.48 0.47 33.69
CA LEU A 247 5.34 1.74 34.39
C LEU A 247 4.64 1.57 35.75
N GLU A 248 3.58 0.76 35.82
CA GLU A 248 2.90 0.46 37.09
C GLU A 248 3.82 -0.28 38.06
N ASN A 249 4.57 -1.28 37.60
CA ASN A 249 5.55 -1.99 38.42
C ASN A 249 6.65 -1.06 38.94
N ALA A 250 7.09 -0.11 38.12
CA ALA A 250 8.10 0.88 38.45
C ALA A 250 7.63 1.97 39.43
N LYS A 251 6.31 2.11 39.70
CA LYS A 251 5.83 3.05 40.73
C LYS A 251 6.38 2.72 42.12
N ASN A 252 6.48 1.43 42.44
CA ASN A 252 6.95 0.94 43.74
C ASN A 252 8.49 0.89 43.88
N GLN A 253 9.22 1.25 42.82
CA GLN A 253 10.69 1.27 42.81
C GLN A 253 11.18 2.69 43.07
N GLU A 254 12.23 2.87 43.89
CA GLU A 254 12.85 4.19 44.08
C GLU A 254 13.75 4.57 42.89
N ARG A 255 14.30 3.58 42.20
CA ARG A 255 15.24 3.75 41.09
C ARG A 255 14.96 2.73 39.99
N THR A 256 14.74 3.20 38.76
CA THR A 256 14.41 2.33 37.62
C THR A 256 14.69 3.00 36.28
N LEU A 257 15.17 2.23 35.31
CA LEU A 257 15.40 2.69 33.94
C LEU A 257 14.67 1.77 32.96
N ILE A 258 13.76 2.36 32.19
CA ILE A 258 12.93 1.68 31.20
C ILE A 258 13.40 2.08 29.80
N PHE A 259 13.91 1.11 29.04
CA PHE A 259 14.25 1.26 27.63
C PHE A 259 13.06 0.86 26.76
N LEU A 260 12.59 1.79 25.94
CA LEU A 260 11.72 1.51 24.80
C LEU A 260 12.61 1.40 23.56
N ALA A 261 12.94 0.18 23.17
CA ALA A 261 13.90 -0.13 22.11
C ALA A 261 13.17 -0.51 20.81
N GLY A 262 13.54 0.07 19.68
CA GLY A 262 12.94 -0.29 18.38
C GLY A 262 13.42 0.58 17.24
N SER A 263 12.92 0.34 16.04
CA SER A 263 13.24 1.07 14.81
C SER A 263 12.48 2.41 14.71
N VAL A 264 12.86 3.23 13.72
CA VAL A 264 12.15 4.46 13.39
C VAL A 264 10.75 4.10 12.87
N GLY A 265 9.71 4.78 13.35
CA GLY A 265 8.33 4.53 12.93
C GLY A 265 7.56 3.48 13.75
N ASP A 266 8.20 2.80 14.70
CA ASP A 266 7.54 1.81 15.58
C ASP A 266 6.52 2.41 16.57
N GLY A 267 6.42 3.74 16.64
CA GLY A 267 5.45 4.45 17.48
C GLY A 267 5.90 4.64 18.93
N LYS A 268 7.20 4.56 19.23
CA LYS A 268 7.75 4.75 20.59
C LYS A 268 7.41 6.14 21.14
N SER A 269 7.76 7.18 20.38
CA SER A 269 7.58 8.56 20.79
C SER A 269 6.09 8.95 20.78
N HIS A 270 5.30 8.45 19.81
CA HIS A 270 3.83 8.50 19.81
C HIS A 270 3.21 7.93 21.09
N LEU A 271 3.66 6.75 21.52
CA LEU A 271 3.16 6.12 22.73
C LEU A 271 3.51 6.95 23.98
N ILE A 272 4.72 7.49 24.06
CA ILE A 272 5.09 8.37 25.17
C ILE A 272 4.18 9.61 25.20
N SER A 273 3.98 10.28 24.06
CA SER A 273 3.10 11.44 23.97
C SER A 273 1.65 11.10 24.33
N TYR A 274 1.16 9.94 23.88
CA TYR A 274 -0.16 9.43 24.26
C TYR A 274 -0.28 9.24 25.78
N LEU A 275 0.72 8.62 26.42
CA LEU A 275 0.73 8.39 27.87
C LEU A 275 0.81 9.70 28.65
N GLN A 276 1.63 10.65 28.21
CA GLN A 276 1.73 11.98 28.84
C GLN A 276 0.39 12.72 28.85
N GLN A 277 -0.42 12.61 27.79
CA GLN A 277 -1.70 13.30 27.70
C GLN A 277 -2.85 12.52 28.35
N ASN A 278 -2.99 11.23 28.02
CA ASN A 278 -4.17 10.43 28.39
C ASN A 278 -3.99 9.68 29.71
N LYS A 279 -2.76 9.42 30.13
CA LYS A 279 -2.43 8.68 31.36
C LYS A 279 -1.29 9.37 32.15
N PRO A 280 -1.35 10.69 32.45
CA PRO A 280 -0.24 11.44 33.03
C PRO A 280 0.27 10.86 34.36
N LYS A 281 -0.63 10.32 35.19
CA LYS A 281 -0.30 9.67 36.47
C LYS A 281 0.61 8.44 36.35
N LEU A 282 0.74 7.85 35.15
CA LEU A 282 1.67 6.74 34.92
C LEU A 282 3.11 7.21 34.71
N VAL A 283 3.30 8.46 34.26
CA VAL A 283 4.59 8.96 33.76
C VAL A 283 5.08 10.22 34.47
N GLU A 284 4.29 10.81 35.37
CA GLU A 284 4.62 12.07 36.06
C GLU A 284 5.91 12.03 36.89
N ASP A 285 6.24 10.86 37.46
CA ASP A 285 7.45 10.65 38.27
C ASP A 285 8.69 10.28 37.44
N PHE A 286 8.58 10.22 36.11
CA PHE A 286 9.66 9.78 35.22
C PHE A 286 10.31 10.96 34.49
N LEU A 287 11.64 10.93 34.43
CA LEU A 287 12.38 11.69 33.42
C LEU A 287 12.24 10.98 32.07
N ILE A 288 11.65 11.66 31.10
CA ILE A 288 11.38 11.11 29.77
C ILE A 288 12.41 11.61 28.77
N ILE A 289 13.04 10.67 28.06
CA ILE A 289 13.92 10.92 26.92
C ILE A 289 13.22 10.36 25.67
N ASN A 290 12.60 11.26 24.88
CA ASN A 290 11.78 10.89 23.71
C ASN A 290 12.59 10.40 22.52
N ASP A 291 13.82 10.89 22.37
CA ASP A 291 14.75 10.45 21.34
C ASP A 291 16.18 10.56 21.87
N ALA A 292 16.86 9.42 21.92
CA ALA A 292 18.26 9.32 22.34
C ALA A 292 19.26 9.68 21.21
N THR A 293 18.80 10.23 20.09
CA THR A 293 19.64 10.69 18.98
C THR A 293 19.88 12.21 18.95
N GLU A 294 19.17 12.98 19.76
CA GLU A 294 19.33 14.44 19.82
C GLU A 294 20.54 14.82 20.67
N SER A 295 21.35 15.78 20.17
CA SER A 295 22.39 16.44 20.95
C SER A 295 21.90 17.80 21.39
N ASP A 296 21.94 18.06 22.70
CA ASP A 296 21.55 19.33 23.29
C ASP A 296 22.65 20.41 23.15
N ASP A 297 23.83 20.06 22.61
CA ASP A 297 24.99 20.95 22.39
C ASP A 297 25.68 20.64 21.05
N PRO A 298 25.88 21.62 20.15
CA PRO A 298 26.61 21.42 18.89
C PRO A 298 28.03 20.81 19.02
N ARG A 299 28.60 20.81 20.23
CA ARG A 299 29.95 20.29 20.52
C ARG A 299 29.96 18.89 21.13
N LYS A 300 28.79 18.33 21.49
CA LYS A 300 28.66 17.00 22.07
C LYS A 300 28.03 16.03 21.06
N SER A 301 28.48 14.79 21.10
CA SER A 301 27.79 13.70 20.40
C SER A 301 26.50 13.32 21.14
N SER A 302 25.52 12.79 20.40
CA SER A 302 24.27 12.30 20.99
C SER A 302 24.49 11.18 22.03
N LEU A 303 25.54 10.36 21.86
CA LEU A 303 25.92 9.34 22.83
C LEU A 303 26.46 9.95 24.13
N GLU A 304 27.22 11.04 24.07
CA GLU A 304 27.69 11.76 25.26
C GLU A 304 26.52 12.42 26.00
N THR A 305 25.59 13.04 25.27
CA THR A 305 24.35 13.60 25.86
C THR A 305 23.50 12.51 26.52
N LEU A 306 23.39 11.34 25.89
CA LEU A 306 22.70 10.19 26.47
C LEU A 306 23.38 9.68 27.75
N ALA A 307 24.72 9.57 27.75
CA ALA A 307 25.49 9.19 28.93
C ALA A 307 25.26 10.17 30.10
N GLU A 308 25.27 11.48 29.82
CA GLU A 308 24.96 12.51 30.82
C GLU A 308 23.54 12.35 31.40
N LYS A 309 22.53 12.14 30.54
CA LYS A 309 21.14 11.93 30.99
C LYS A 309 20.97 10.63 31.79
N LEU A 310 21.82 9.63 31.55
CA LEU A 310 21.83 8.35 32.25
C LEU A 310 22.82 8.29 33.42
N SER A 311 23.48 9.38 33.80
CA SER A 311 24.58 9.37 34.77
C SER A 311 24.25 8.69 36.10
N ALA A 312 23.01 8.82 36.57
CA ALA A 312 22.55 8.18 37.80
C ALA A 312 22.48 6.65 37.75
N PHE A 313 22.54 6.07 36.55
CA PHE A 313 22.66 4.63 36.31
C PHE A 313 24.10 4.19 36.05
N SER A 314 25.06 5.11 36.11
CA SER A 314 26.49 4.77 36.01
C SER A 314 26.95 3.97 37.23
N ASP A 315 28.03 3.20 37.07
CA ASP A 315 28.60 2.37 38.14
C ASP A 315 29.35 3.19 39.20
N LYS A 316 29.60 4.49 38.93
CA LYS A 316 30.31 5.41 39.83
C LYS A 316 29.39 6.20 40.77
N ASP A 317 28.08 6.26 40.49
CA ASP A 317 27.12 7.05 41.27
C ASP A 317 26.62 6.28 42.52
N ASP A 318 26.38 6.99 43.63
CA ASP A 318 25.88 6.38 44.88
C ASP A 318 24.44 5.89 44.68
N PRO A 319 24.13 4.60 44.92
CA PRO A 319 22.82 4.01 44.60
C PRO A 319 21.59 4.57 45.34
N LYS A 320 21.74 5.65 46.11
CA LYS A 320 20.74 6.21 47.01
C LYS A 320 19.93 7.39 46.45
N LYS A 321 20.20 7.87 45.23
CA LYS A 321 19.35 8.89 44.60
C LYS A 321 18.17 8.21 43.91
N PRO A 322 16.92 8.44 44.36
CA PRO A 322 15.75 7.94 43.66
C PRO A 322 15.66 8.65 42.30
N GLN A 323 15.60 7.86 41.23
CA GLN A 323 15.44 8.38 39.87
C GLN A 323 14.79 7.34 38.98
N LYS A 324 13.74 7.76 38.28
CA LYS A 324 13.02 6.95 37.29
C LYS A 324 13.19 7.56 35.93
N VAL A 325 13.62 6.77 34.95
CA VAL A 325 13.89 7.26 33.60
C VAL A 325 13.23 6.36 32.57
N ILE A 326 12.57 6.96 31.58
CA ILE A 326 12.08 6.28 30.37
C ILE A 326 12.90 6.80 29.20
N VAL A 327 13.46 5.89 28.41
CA VAL A 327 14.25 6.24 27.23
C VAL A 327 13.69 5.54 26.00
N ALA A 328 13.15 6.31 25.07
CA ALA A 328 12.90 5.85 23.70
C ALA A 328 14.19 5.94 22.89
N ILE A 329 14.64 4.80 22.37
CA ILE A 329 15.95 4.67 21.74
C ILE A 329 15.92 3.71 20.55
N ASN A 330 16.71 4.02 19.53
CA ASN A 330 16.90 3.15 18.38
C ASN A 330 17.85 1.99 18.71
N LEU A 331 17.57 0.79 18.22
CA LEU A 331 18.44 -0.40 18.34
C LEU A 331 19.90 -0.11 17.97
N GLY A 332 20.13 0.65 16.88
CA GLY A 332 21.49 1.03 16.47
C GLY A 332 22.19 1.94 17.49
N VAL A 333 21.45 2.83 18.14
CA VAL A 333 21.99 3.73 19.17
C VAL A 333 22.28 2.97 20.46
N ILE A 334 21.42 2.01 20.85
CA ILE A 334 21.74 1.08 21.95
C ILE A 334 23.04 0.35 21.64
N ASN A 335 23.16 -0.24 20.44
CA ASN A 335 24.35 -1.01 20.06
C ASN A 335 25.62 -0.15 20.10
N ASN A 336 25.54 1.09 19.63
CA ASN A 336 26.66 2.03 19.70
C ASN A 336 26.99 2.43 21.15
N PHE A 337 25.97 2.68 21.97
CA PHE A 337 26.15 3.03 23.38
C PHE A 337 26.88 1.91 24.14
N ILE A 338 26.45 0.66 24.00
CA ILE A 338 27.10 -0.49 24.66
C ILE A 338 28.47 -0.84 24.07
N SER A 339 28.82 -0.29 22.90
CA SER A 339 30.13 -0.47 22.26
C SER A 339 31.10 0.67 22.58
N THR A 340 30.62 1.76 23.16
CA THR A 340 31.40 2.97 23.42
C THR A 340 31.97 2.97 24.83
N THR A 341 33.22 3.41 24.99
CA THR A 341 33.82 3.67 26.30
C THR A 341 33.77 5.16 26.59
N PHE A 342 33.20 5.55 27.74
CA PHE A 342 33.08 6.94 28.16
C PHE A 342 34.22 7.30 29.13
N GLU A 343 34.84 8.46 28.95
CA GLU A 343 36.01 8.86 29.75
C GLU A 343 35.68 9.08 31.24
N GLN A 344 34.48 9.58 31.54
CA GLN A 344 34.09 10.02 32.88
C GLN A 344 33.17 9.05 33.62
N GLN A 345 32.40 8.21 32.91
CA GLN A 345 31.36 7.34 33.46
C GLN A 345 31.52 5.89 32.98
N SER A 346 31.03 4.93 33.77
CA SER A 346 31.01 3.50 33.43
C SER A 346 29.56 3.00 33.49
N PHE A 347 29.17 2.12 32.58
CA PHE A 347 27.81 1.58 32.48
C PHE A 347 27.78 0.05 32.39
N GLU A 348 28.74 -0.65 32.97
CA GLU A 348 28.90 -2.12 32.88
C GLU A 348 27.61 -2.87 33.24
N ARG A 349 26.85 -2.41 34.24
CA ARG A 349 25.55 -3.00 34.60
C ARG A 349 24.51 -2.93 33.48
N ILE A 350 24.46 -1.81 32.75
CA ILE A 350 23.57 -1.65 31.58
C ILE A 350 24.06 -2.55 30.45
N HIS A 351 25.37 -2.62 30.20
CA HIS A 351 25.94 -3.47 29.15
C HIS A 351 25.61 -4.95 29.42
N GLN A 352 25.80 -5.41 30.66
CA GLN A 352 25.47 -6.77 31.07
C GLN A 352 23.98 -7.05 30.88
N PHE A 353 23.10 -6.15 31.33
CA PHE A 353 21.65 -6.31 31.18
C PHE A 353 21.21 -6.41 29.71
N ILE A 354 21.72 -5.54 28.82
CA ILE A 354 21.41 -5.58 27.39
C ILE A 354 21.92 -6.88 26.75
N HIS A 355 23.12 -7.35 27.13
CA HIS A 355 23.64 -8.62 26.64
C HIS A 355 22.78 -9.81 27.09
N GLU A 356 22.40 -9.88 28.37
CA GLU A 356 21.53 -10.93 28.92
C GLU A 356 20.12 -10.90 28.32
N SER A 357 19.63 -9.72 27.94
CA SER A 357 18.32 -9.57 27.29
C SER A 357 18.22 -10.25 25.91
N SER A 358 19.37 -10.57 25.30
CA SER A 358 19.46 -11.16 23.96
C SER A 358 18.73 -10.30 22.89
N LEU A 359 18.71 -8.97 23.08
CA LEU A 359 17.99 -8.00 22.23
C LEU A 359 18.33 -8.12 20.73
N PHE A 360 19.58 -8.44 20.41
CA PHE A 360 20.08 -8.57 19.04
C PHE A 360 20.05 -10.02 18.51
N SER A 361 19.39 -10.93 19.23
CA SER A 361 19.23 -12.33 18.84
C SER A 361 17.86 -12.61 18.22
N ASN A 362 17.73 -13.73 17.53
CA ASN A 362 16.45 -14.22 16.98
C ASN A 362 15.45 -14.67 18.07
N GLU A 363 15.87 -14.73 19.33
CA GLU A 363 15.05 -15.12 20.49
C GLU A 363 14.68 -13.93 21.38
N ALA A 364 14.85 -12.70 20.87
CA ALA A 364 14.57 -11.49 21.62
C ALA A 364 13.12 -11.46 22.13
N LYS A 365 12.97 -11.34 23.45
CA LYS A 365 11.66 -11.21 24.10
C LYS A 365 11.11 -9.79 23.92
N MET A 366 9.79 -9.66 23.94
CA MET A 366 9.13 -8.34 23.95
C MET A 366 9.44 -7.53 25.21
N MET A 367 9.60 -8.20 26.36
CA MET A 367 9.96 -7.56 27.62
C MET A 367 10.98 -8.41 28.38
N VAL A 368 12.03 -7.74 28.86
CA VAL A 368 13.02 -8.29 29.80
C VAL A 368 13.14 -7.29 30.94
N ALA A 369 13.03 -7.76 32.18
CA ALA A 369 13.11 -6.91 33.35
C ALA A 369 13.94 -7.55 34.46
N ASN A 370 14.65 -6.72 35.22
CA ASN A 370 15.25 -7.07 36.50
C ASN A 370 14.87 -5.98 37.55
N ASN A 371 15.57 -5.94 38.69
CA ASN A 371 15.23 -5.02 39.78
C ASN A 371 15.46 -3.53 39.46
N GLU A 372 16.32 -3.20 38.49
CA GLU A 372 16.73 -1.81 38.18
C GLU A 372 16.44 -1.42 36.72
N PHE A 373 16.40 -2.39 35.81
CA PHE A 373 16.29 -2.17 34.36
C PHE A 373 15.11 -2.93 33.78
N THR A 374 14.36 -2.27 32.90
CA THR A 374 13.35 -2.90 32.05
C THR A 374 13.63 -2.54 30.59
N LEU A 375 13.57 -3.52 29.70
CA LEU A 375 13.72 -3.36 28.26
C LEU A 375 12.45 -3.86 27.59
N ILE A 376 11.82 -2.99 26.82
CA ILE A 376 10.65 -3.31 25.99
C ILE A 376 11.06 -3.20 24.53
N ASN A 377 11.06 -4.33 23.83
CA ASN A 377 11.50 -4.43 22.45
C ASN A 377 10.31 -4.35 21.47
N PHE A 378 10.19 -3.21 20.80
CA PHE A 378 9.17 -2.95 19.77
C PHE A 378 9.36 -3.77 18.50
N SER A 379 10.58 -4.23 18.23
CA SER A 379 10.88 -5.05 17.05
C SER A 379 10.49 -6.53 17.21
N ALA A 380 10.20 -6.99 18.43
CA ALA A 380 9.82 -8.38 18.70
C ALA A 380 8.34 -8.68 18.41
N SER A 381 7.49 -7.65 18.27
CA SER A 381 6.09 -7.81 17.90
C SER A 381 5.97 -8.00 16.40
N GLN A 382 5.27 -9.05 15.95
CA GLN A 382 4.84 -9.09 14.55
C GLN A 382 3.66 -8.11 14.37
N PRO A 383 3.52 -7.46 13.20
CA PRO A 383 2.36 -6.62 12.91
C PRO A 383 1.10 -7.44 12.57
N PHE A 384 1.19 -8.77 12.51
CA PHE A 384 0.11 -9.67 12.13
C PHE A 384 -0.08 -10.80 13.14
N THR A 385 -1.33 -11.27 13.22
CA THR A 385 -1.79 -12.39 14.01
C THR A 385 -1.82 -13.65 13.14
N LEU A 386 -1.30 -14.76 13.68
CA LEU A 386 -1.31 -16.06 13.02
C LEU A 386 -2.31 -17.01 13.69
N THR A 387 -3.15 -17.64 12.85
CA THR A 387 -4.14 -18.65 13.24
C THR A 387 -4.07 -19.85 12.30
N GLU A 388 -4.89 -20.89 12.52
CA GLU A 388 -4.92 -22.07 11.66
C GLU A 388 -5.32 -21.71 10.22
N GLY A 389 -4.34 -21.69 9.32
CA GLY A 389 -4.51 -21.43 7.88
C GLY A 389 -4.80 -19.97 7.50
N LYS A 390 -4.75 -19.02 8.45
CA LYS A 390 -4.98 -17.60 8.18
C LYS A 390 -3.97 -16.71 8.90
N MET A 391 -3.62 -15.62 8.23
CA MET A 391 -2.80 -14.54 8.74
C MET A 391 -3.49 -13.23 8.41
N PHE A 392 -3.56 -12.32 9.38
CA PHE A 392 -4.22 -11.03 9.24
C PHE A 392 -3.61 -10.01 10.22
N SER A 393 -3.73 -8.72 9.96
CA SER A 393 -3.36 -7.66 10.90
C SER A 393 -4.59 -6.96 11.46
N SER A 394 -4.96 -7.33 12.70
CA SER A 394 -6.00 -6.59 13.44
C SER A 394 -5.66 -5.11 13.61
N TYR A 395 -4.37 -4.78 13.65
CA TYR A 395 -3.87 -3.41 13.76
C TYR A 395 -4.12 -2.59 12.48
N PHE A 396 -3.71 -3.08 11.31
CA PHE A 396 -3.91 -2.36 10.06
C PHE A 396 -5.38 -2.31 9.64
N LEU A 397 -6.16 -3.37 9.92
CA LEU A 397 -7.63 -3.36 9.76
C LEU A 397 -8.26 -2.24 10.58
N ARG A 398 -7.95 -2.14 11.89
CA ARG A 398 -8.45 -1.06 12.75
C ARG A 398 -8.04 0.33 12.27
N LEU A 399 -6.84 0.49 11.72
CA LEU A 399 -6.42 1.77 11.15
C LEU A 399 -7.24 2.15 9.91
N MET A 400 -7.54 1.19 9.01
CA MET A 400 -8.46 1.44 7.90
C MET A 400 -9.87 1.77 8.41
N GLU A 401 -10.38 1.03 9.40
CA GLU A 401 -11.67 1.33 10.05
C GLU A 401 -11.69 2.74 10.67
N ARG A 402 -10.62 3.19 11.32
CA ARG A 402 -10.52 4.57 11.81
C ARG A 402 -10.62 5.59 10.68
N VAL A 403 -10.14 5.28 9.49
CA VAL A 403 -10.30 6.18 8.34
C VAL A 403 -11.73 6.12 7.79
N THR A 404 -12.36 4.95 7.71
CA THR A 404 -13.59 4.77 6.92
C THR A 404 -14.89 4.65 7.70
N THR A 405 -14.84 4.49 9.04
CA THR A 405 -16.05 4.26 9.84
C THR A 405 -17.06 5.39 9.67
N PRO A 406 -18.35 5.10 9.37
CA PRO A 406 -19.37 6.11 9.11
C PRO A 406 -19.90 6.75 10.42
N SER A 407 -19.03 7.47 11.13
CA SER A 407 -19.33 8.17 12.38
C SER A 407 -19.06 9.67 12.23
N LEU A 408 -19.89 10.52 12.84
CA LEU A 408 -19.64 11.98 12.87
C LEU A 408 -18.44 12.35 13.78
N GLU A 409 -17.98 11.42 14.63
CA GLU A 409 -16.71 11.55 15.36
C GLU A 409 -15.49 11.27 14.46
N ASN A 410 -15.70 10.58 13.33
CA ASN A 410 -14.65 10.32 12.36
C ASN A 410 -14.39 11.60 11.53
N PRO A 411 -13.19 12.22 11.62
CA PRO A 411 -12.86 13.42 10.86
C PRO A 411 -13.00 13.23 9.35
N PHE A 412 -12.63 12.05 8.83
CA PHE A 412 -12.68 11.75 7.40
C PHE A 412 -14.13 11.60 6.91
N TYR A 413 -14.97 10.90 7.67
CA TYR A 413 -16.38 10.72 7.29
C TYR A 413 -17.20 12.01 7.47
N ALA A 414 -16.94 12.78 8.52
CA ALA A 414 -17.54 14.11 8.69
C ALA A 414 -17.17 15.01 7.49
N ALA A 415 -15.89 14.97 7.07
CA ALA A 415 -15.41 15.70 5.90
C ALA A 415 -16.05 15.22 4.58
N TYR A 416 -16.16 13.90 4.38
CA TYR A 416 -16.88 13.29 3.25
C TYR A 416 -18.33 13.80 3.18
N ARG A 417 -19.06 13.76 4.30
CA ARG A 417 -20.45 14.21 4.37
C ARG A 417 -20.57 15.69 4.03
N LYS A 418 -19.64 16.51 4.54
CA LYS A 418 -19.63 17.94 4.30
C LYS A 418 -19.38 18.29 2.83
N ASP A 419 -18.50 17.55 2.17
CA ASP A 419 -18.24 17.69 0.74
C ASP A 419 -19.49 17.38 -0.10
N ILE A 420 -20.18 16.27 0.20
CA ILE A 420 -21.43 15.89 -0.49
C ILE A 420 -22.52 16.96 -0.28
N GLU A 421 -22.68 17.49 0.94
CA GLU A 421 -23.61 18.61 1.23
C GLU A 421 -23.29 19.86 0.42
N ASN A 422 -21.99 20.13 0.20
CA ASN A 422 -21.51 21.25 -0.61
C ASN A 422 -21.56 20.96 -2.13
N GLY A 423 -22.05 19.80 -2.55
CA GLY A 423 -22.10 19.40 -3.95
C GLY A 423 -20.72 19.10 -4.55
N ILE A 424 -19.76 18.69 -3.72
CA ILE A 424 -18.43 18.24 -4.11
C ILE A 424 -18.44 16.71 -4.07
N ASN A 425 -18.37 16.07 -5.23
CA ASN A 425 -18.27 14.62 -5.35
C ASN A 425 -17.15 14.27 -6.35
N THR A 426 -16.05 13.73 -5.83
CA THR A 426 -14.82 13.46 -6.58
C THR A 426 -14.51 11.97 -6.65
N ILE A 427 -13.54 11.56 -7.48
CA ILE A 427 -13.04 10.18 -7.48
C ILE A 427 -12.48 9.75 -6.11
N VAL A 428 -11.99 10.71 -5.30
CA VAL A 428 -11.54 10.43 -3.93
C VAL A 428 -12.70 9.94 -3.05
N HIS A 429 -13.92 10.41 -3.29
CA HIS A 429 -15.11 9.92 -2.58
C HIS A 429 -15.44 8.48 -2.99
N LEU A 430 -15.35 8.17 -4.29
CA LEU A 430 -15.52 6.79 -4.77
C LEU A 430 -14.44 5.85 -4.20
N ASN A 431 -13.19 6.31 -4.14
CA ASN A 431 -12.09 5.55 -3.53
C ASN A 431 -12.32 5.34 -2.03
N PHE A 432 -12.82 6.36 -1.32
CA PHE A 432 -13.18 6.26 0.09
C PHE A 432 -14.32 5.24 0.29
N ASP A 433 -15.35 5.27 -0.56
CA ASP A 433 -16.45 4.32 -0.53
C ASP A 433 -15.96 2.88 -0.76
N LEU A 434 -15.05 2.67 -1.74
CA LEU A 434 -14.42 1.36 -1.98
C LEU A 434 -13.60 0.88 -0.79
N LEU A 435 -12.77 1.74 -0.19
CA LEU A 435 -11.99 1.39 1.00
C LEU A 435 -12.88 1.14 2.22
N SER A 436 -14.10 1.70 2.25
CA SER A 436 -15.06 1.48 3.33
C SER A 436 -15.67 0.08 3.33
N ASP A 437 -15.54 -0.67 2.23
CA ASP A 437 -15.99 -2.05 2.16
C ASP A 437 -15.07 -3.00 2.96
N SER A 438 -15.67 -3.79 3.84
CA SER A 438 -14.92 -4.70 4.71
C SER A 438 -14.25 -5.84 3.96
N GLU A 439 -14.82 -6.35 2.86
CA GLU A 439 -14.16 -7.41 2.08
C GLU A 439 -12.93 -6.85 1.36
N PHE A 440 -13.01 -5.63 0.85
CA PHE A 440 -11.89 -4.88 0.29
C PHE A 440 -10.78 -4.65 1.31
N GLN A 441 -11.11 -4.19 2.53
CA GLN A 441 -10.11 -4.01 3.60
C GLN A 441 -9.42 -5.32 3.98
N ASN A 442 -10.18 -6.41 4.12
CA ASN A 442 -9.62 -7.74 4.37
C ASN A 442 -8.68 -8.19 3.23
N LYS A 443 -8.98 -7.79 1.99
CA LYS A 443 -8.14 -8.11 0.84
C LYS A 443 -6.83 -7.32 0.85
N ILE A 444 -6.87 -6.03 1.17
CA ILE A 444 -5.65 -5.22 1.39
C ILE A 444 -4.80 -5.82 2.53
N ASP A 445 -5.43 -6.21 3.63
CA ASP A 445 -4.76 -6.81 4.79
C ASP A 445 -4.06 -8.14 4.42
N LEU A 446 -4.73 -8.99 3.64
CA LEU A 446 -4.14 -10.22 3.12
C LEU A 446 -2.92 -9.94 2.23
N LEU A 447 -3.01 -8.96 1.32
CA LEU A 447 -1.90 -8.56 0.45
C LEU A 447 -0.72 -8.01 1.27
N LEU A 448 -0.99 -7.20 2.30
CA LEU A 448 0.04 -6.73 3.23
C LEU A 448 0.74 -7.89 3.93
N CYS A 449 -0.01 -8.86 4.45
CA CYS A 449 0.57 -10.05 5.09
C CYS A 449 1.46 -10.85 4.12
N GLN A 450 1.06 -10.96 2.85
CA GLN A 450 1.88 -11.60 1.81
C GLN A 450 3.17 -10.83 1.57
N VAL A 451 3.11 -9.52 1.40
CA VAL A 451 4.30 -8.67 1.16
C VAL A 451 5.27 -8.73 2.34
N ILE A 452 4.77 -8.64 3.58
CA ILE A 452 5.62 -8.67 4.76
C ILE A 452 6.33 -10.02 4.89
N LEU A 453 5.68 -11.14 4.57
CA LEU A 453 6.31 -12.46 4.60
C LEU A 453 7.24 -12.72 3.41
N LYS A 454 6.83 -12.34 2.20
CA LYS A 454 7.56 -12.58 0.95
C LYS A 454 8.82 -11.72 0.88
N ASP A 455 8.66 -10.42 1.09
CA ASP A 455 9.70 -9.42 0.82
C ASP A 455 10.39 -8.95 2.12
N LYS A 456 9.98 -9.49 3.28
CA LYS A 456 10.46 -9.08 4.62
C LYS A 456 10.30 -7.57 4.85
N LEU A 457 9.28 -6.98 4.22
CA LEU A 457 9.02 -5.55 4.25
C LEU A 457 8.61 -5.11 5.65
N VAL A 458 9.30 -4.12 6.20
CA VAL A 458 8.95 -3.51 7.49
C VAL A 458 7.91 -2.43 7.25
N VAL A 459 6.67 -2.67 7.69
CA VAL A 459 5.57 -1.71 7.57
C VAL A 459 5.33 -1.03 8.92
N SER A 460 5.76 0.22 9.04
CA SER A 460 5.47 1.09 10.18
C SER A 460 4.05 1.68 10.08
N THR A 461 3.50 2.18 11.19
CA THR A 461 2.24 2.93 11.20
C THR A 461 2.29 4.12 10.24
N ARG A 462 3.41 4.86 10.24
CA ARG A 462 3.59 6.04 9.38
C ARG A 462 3.56 5.68 7.90
N SER A 463 4.29 4.63 7.49
CA SER A 463 4.28 4.16 6.10
C SER A 463 2.90 3.65 5.69
N PHE A 464 2.17 3.01 6.61
CA PHE A 464 0.82 2.54 6.32
C PHE A 464 -0.19 3.68 6.16
N LEU A 465 -0.17 4.70 7.03
CA LEU A 465 -1.02 5.88 6.87
C LEU A 465 -0.71 6.63 5.57
N ASN A 466 0.57 6.76 5.21
CA ASN A 466 0.96 7.34 3.92
C ASN A 466 0.44 6.51 2.74
N PHE A 467 0.52 5.18 2.83
CA PHE A 467 -0.07 4.26 1.85
C PHE A 467 -1.58 4.49 1.69
N LEU A 468 -2.34 4.66 2.78
CA LEU A 468 -3.77 4.98 2.68
C LEU A 468 -4.02 6.31 1.94
N ALA A 469 -3.20 7.33 2.18
CA ALA A 469 -3.31 8.58 1.42
C ALA A 469 -3.00 8.38 -0.07
N ASP A 470 -1.96 7.63 -0.40
CA ASP A 470 -1.50 7.40 -1.78
C ASP A 470 -2.51 6.62 -2.63
N ILE A 471 -3.27 5.72 -2.01
CA ILE A 471 -4.29 4.90 -2.69
C ILE A 471 -5.66 5.57 -2.76
N LEU A 472 -5.92 6.58 -1.92
CA LEU A 472 -7.17 7.34 -1.92
C LEU A 472 -7.08 8.60 -2.79
N ILE A 473 -5.93 9.28 -2.79
CA ILE A 473 -5.71 10.54 -3.50
C ILE A 473 -4.91 10.26 -4.79
N PRO A 474 -5.56 10.31 -5.98
CA PRO A 474 -4.91 9.96 -7.23
C PRO A 474 -3.87 11.00 -7.65
N SER A 475 -4.01 12.29 -7.41
CA SER A 475 -3.01 13.22 -7.91
C SER A 475 -3.06 14.51 -7.13
N ASP A 476 -1.97 15.26 -7.19
CA ASP A 476 -1.88 16.60 -6.61
C ASP A 476 -2.59 17.64 -7.52
N VAL A 477 -3.61 17.20 -8.27
CA VAL A 477 -4.41 18.00 -9.21
C VAL A 477 -5.56 18.71 -8.46
N ASP A 478 -6.06 19.81 -9.02
CA ASP A 478 -7.15 20.58 -8.45
C ASP A 478 -8.44 19.74 -8.25
N VAL A 479 -9.13 19.98 -7.13
CA VAL A 479 -10.39 19.30 -6.74
C VAL A 479 -11.43 19.36 -7.86
N PHE A 480 -11.47 20.46 -8.62
CA PHE A 480 -12.37 20.60 -9.76
C PHE A 480 -12.18 19.51 -10.81
N GLU A 481 -10.93 19.17 -11.15
CA GLU A 481 -10.65 18.13 -12.15
C GLU A 481 -10.93 16.73 -11.62
N LEU A 482 -10.85 16.54 -10.30
CA LEU A 482 -11.16 15.26 -9.66
C LEU A 482 -12.67 15.01 -9.51
N ARG A 483 -13.53 16.00 -9.77
CA ARG A 483 -15.00 15.83 -9.71
C ARG A 483 -15.44 14.76 -10.70
N GLN A 484 -16.29 13.83 -10.26
CA GLN A 484 -16.72 12.70 -11.08
C GLN A 484 -17.38 13.13 -12.40
N GLU A 485 -18.07 14.27 -12.39
CA GLU A 485 -18.72 14.84 -13.58
C GLU A 485 -17.73 15.42 -14.61
N ASN A 486 -16.50 15.72 -14.20
CA ASN A 486 -15.45 16.34 -15.01
C ASN A 486 -14.40 15.33 -15.50
N LEU A 487 -14.36 14.13 -14.92
CA LEU A 487 -13.41 13.08 -15.30
C LEU A 487 -13.77 12.45 -16.64
N LEU A 488 -12.74 12.27 -17.47
CA LEU A 488 -12.80 11.39 -18.64
C LEU A 488 -12.87 9.92 -18.19
N GLU A 489 -13.37 9.03 -19.04
CA GLU A 489 -13.59 7.62 -18.69
C GLU A 489 -12.28 6.92 -18.32
N HIS A 490 -11.20 7.17 -19.07
CA HIS A 490 -9.88 6.61 -18.77
C HIS A 490 -9.29 7.18 -17.47
N GLU A 491 -9.52 8.45 -17.16
CA GLU A 491 -9.09 9.06 -15.90
C GLU A 491 -9.86 8.45 -14.72
N ARG A 492 -11.18 8.25 -14.88
CA ARG A 492 -12.03 7.60 -13.87
C ARG A 492 -11.50 6.21 -13.53
N LEU A 493 -11.15 5.40 -14.52
CA LEU A 493 -10.53 4.10 -14.29
C LEU A 493 -9.15 4.26 -13.65
N SER A 494 -8.26 5.04 -14.25
CA SER A 494 -6.86 5.18 -13.80
C SER A 494 -6.73 5.72 -12.38
N TYR A 495 -7.64 6.61 -11.97
CA TYR A 495 -7.67 7.24 -10.64
C TYR A 495 -8.49 6.46 -9.60
N SER A 496 -9.04 5.31 -9.97
CA SER A 496 -9.78 4.45 -9.04
C SER A 496 -8.85 3.66 -8.11
N LEU A 497 -9.29 3.44 -6.87
CA LEU A 497 -8.56 2.71 -5.84
C LEU A 497 -8.02 1.36 -6.34
N VAL A 498 -8.84 0.62 -7.10
CA VAL A 498 -8.48 -0.69 -7.66
C VAL A 498 -7.26 -0.65 -8.59
N ASN A 499 -7.02 0.48 -9.26
CA ASN A 499 -5.84 0.69 -10.10
C ASN A 499 -4.70 1.35 -9.33
N LEU A 500 -5.01 2.33 -8.47
CA LEU A 500 -4.01 3.03 -7.67
C LEU A 500 -3.19 2.07 -6.80
N LEU A 501 -3.81 0.99 -6.29
CA LEU A 501 -3.15 -0.06 -5.52
C LEU A 501 -1.99 -0.75 -6.25
N PHE A 502 -2.08 -0.90 -7.58
CA PHE A 502 -1.13 -1.71 -8.36
C PHE A 502 -0.27 -0.91 -9.33
N THR A 503 -0.66 0.33 -9.67
CA THR A 503 -0.02 1.12 -10.73
C THR A 503 1.01 2.14 -10.22
N ARG A 504 1.21 2.23 -8.89
CA ARG A 504 1.96 3.31 -8.22
C ARG A 504 3.19 2.85 -7.46
N GLY A 505 3.91 1.89 -8.02
CA GLY A 505 5.09 1.30 -7.38
C GLY A 505 6.22 2.30 -7.07
N GLU A 506 6.21 3.47 -7.70
CA GLU A 506 7.15 4.55 -7.46
C GLU A 506 6.89 5.35 -6.17
N ARG A 507 5.66 5.32 -5.63
CA ARG A 507 5.26 6.16 -4.49
C ARG A 507 5.73 5.62 -3.14
N SER A 508 5.72 4.30 -2.96
CA SER A 508 6.15 3.67 -1.72
C SER A 508 6.61 2.23 -1.93
N ASP A 509 7.39 1.69 -0.98
CA ASP A 509 7.82 0.30 -1.01
C ASP A 509 6.64 -0.68 -0.90
N ILE A 510 5.58 -0.30 -0.17
CA ILE A 510 4.33 -1.08 -0.09
C ILE A 510 3.68 -1.17 -1.46
N LEU A 511 3.53 -0.04 -2.16
CA LEU A 511 2.91 -0.02 -3.50
C LEU A 511 3.77 -0.71 -4.55
N ARG A 512 5.11 -0.67 -4.40
CA ARG A 512 6.02 -1.42 -5.27
C ARG A 512 5.79 -2.91 -5.14
N ALA A 513 5.70 -3.40 -3.91
CA ALA A 513 5.43 -4.81 -3.65
C ALA A 513 4.02 -5.22 -4.11
N PHE A 514 3.02 -4.34 -3.94
CA PHE A 514 1.67 -4.59 -4.44
C PHE A 514 1.64 -4.70 -5.97
N ALA A 515 2.35 -3.82 -6.68
CA ALA A 515 2.44 -3.87 -8.15
C ALA A 515 2.98 -5.22 -8.67
N GLU A 516 3.93 -5.83 -7.97
CA GLU A 516 4.42 -7.18 -8.31
C GLU A 516 3.37 -8.28 -8.09
N MET A 517 2.39 -8.05 -7.22
CA MET A 517 1.29 -8.96 -6.90
C MET A 517 0.02 -8.67 -7.71
N ASP A 518 0.09 -7.82 -8.72
CA ASP A 518 -1.07 -7.48 -9.54
C ASP A 518 -1.65 -8.74 -10.21
N PRO A 519 -2.96 -9.04 -10.03
CA PRO A 519 -3.60 -10.21 -10.63
C PRO A 519 -3.47 -10.26 -12.15
N ILE A 520 -3.27 -9.14 -12.85
CA ILE A 520 -3.11 -9.13 -14.32
C ILE A 520 -1.84 -9.85 -14.80
N HIS A 521 -0.86 -10.05 -13.91
CA HIS A 521 0.38 -10.78 -14.21
C HIS A 521 0.25 -12.29 -13.96
N THR A 522 -0.87 -12.74 -13.39
CA THR A 522 -1.11 -14.14 -13.06
C THR A 522 -2.05 -14.78 -14.08
N ARG A 523 -1.63 -15.88 -14.68
CA ARG A 523 -2.48 -16.66 -15.56
C ARG A 523 -3.35 -17.63 -14.75
N ASP A 524 -4.65 -17.37 -14.72
CA ASP A 524 -5.62 -18.20 -14.03
C ASP A 524 -6.82 -18.51 -14.95
N HIS A 525 -7.32 -19.74 -14.92
CA HIS A 525 -8.45 -20.17 -15.75
C HIS A 525 -9.71 -19.31 -15.52
N PHE A 526 -9.94 -18.86 -14.28
CA PHE A 526 -11.05 -17.99 -13.95
C PHE A 526 -10.94 -16.64 -14.66
N PHE A 527 -9.76 -16.00 -14.63
CA PHE A 527 -9.55 -14.72 -15.32
C PHE A 527 -9.55 -14.86 -16.84
N ASP A 528 -9.05 -15.99 -17.39
CA ASP A 528 -9.17 -16.30 -18.82
C ASP A 528 -10.65 -16.34 -19.27
N GLN A 529 -11.53 -16.91 -18.44
CA GLN A 529 -12.97 -16.92 -18.72
C GLN A 529 -13.59 -15.52 -18.63
N VAL A 530 -13.21 -14.73 -17.62
CA VAL A 530 -13.67 -13.34 -17.47
C VAL A 530 -13.29 -12.50 -18.68
N MET A 531 -12.04 -12.61 -19.16
CA MET A 531 -11.57 -11.89 -20.34
C MET A 531 -12.41 -12.25 -21.58
N ASN A 532 -12.63 -13.55 -21.83
CA ASN A 532 -13.44 -14.00 -22.97
C ASN A 532 -14.87 -13.44 -22.92
N ASP A 533 -15.48 -13.33 -21.73
CA ASP A 533 -16.81 -12.76 -21.57
C ASP A 533 -16.84 -11.23 -21.77
N LEU A 534 -15.76 -10.52 -21.44
CA LEU A 534 -15.63 -9.07 -21.64
C LEU A 534 -15.42 -8.68 -23.10
N TYR A 535 -14.59 -9.41 -23.84
CA TYR A 535 -14.31 -9.12 -25.25
C TYR A 535 -15.56 -9.26 -26.15
N ASN A 536 -16.57 -9.99 -25.70
CA ASN A 536 -17.86 -10.04 -26.36
C ASN A 536 -18.71 -8.82 -25.95
N LEU A 537 -18.51 -7.67 -26.60
CA LEU A 537 -19.13 -6.37 -26.28
C LEU A 537 -20.66 -6.41 -26.05
N ASN A 538 -21.39 -7.28 -26.77
CA ASN A 538 -22.83 -7.51 -26.58
C ASN A 538 -23.23 -8.02 -25.18
N TYR A 539 -22.23 -8.34 -24.35
CA TYR A 539 -22.38 -8.86 -23.00
C TYR A 539 -21.75 -7.96 -21.94
N PHE A 540 -21.17 -6.80 -22.24
CA PHE A 540 -20.45 -6.00 -21.24
C PHE A 540 -21.27 -5.71 -19.97
N ASN A 541 -22.53 -5.27 -20.12
CA ASN A 541 -23.43 -5.08 -18.97
C ASN A 541 -23.82 -6.37 -18.26
N LYS A 542 -23.97 -7.46 -19.01
CA LYS A 542 -24.19 -8.78 -18.41
C LYS A 542 -22.96 -9.25 -17.65
N SER A 543 -21.76 -8.95 -18.12
CA SER A 543 -20.48 -9.27 -17.48
C SER A 543 -20.31 -8.46 -16.20
N ILE A 544 -20.62 -7.16 -16.19
CA ILE A 544 -20.70 -6.35 -14.96
C ILE A 544 -21.64 -7.02 -13.95
N GLN A 545 -22.89 -7.28 -14.34
CA GLN A 545 -23.88 -7.90 -13.43
C GLN A 545 -23.51 -9.32 -12.96
N LYS A 546 -22.82 -10.08 -13.81
CA LYS A 546 -22.40 -11.45 -13.52
C LYS A 546 -21.23 -11.50 -12.53
N TYR A 547 -20.24 -10.62 -12.72
CA TYR A 547 -18.96 -10.70 -12.02
C TYR A 547 -18.78 -9.66 -10.93
N LEU A 548 -19.31 -8.45 -11.08
CA LEU A 548 -19.25 -7.41 -10.04
C LEU A 548 -20.54 -7.43 -9.22
N LYS A 549 -20.45 -8.00 -8.02
CA LYS A 549 -21.61 -8.12 -7.12
C LYS A 549 -21.80 -6.90 -6.24
N ASP A 550 -20.74 -6.14 -6.03
CA ASP A 550 -20.76 -4.90 -5.26
C ASP A 550 -21.24 -3.73 -6.13
N HIS A 551 -22.09 -2.89 -5.53
CA HIS A 551 -22.65 -1.72 -6.19
C HIS A 551 -21.57 -0.67 -6.47
N ILE A 552 -20.63 -0.47 -5.53
CA ILE A 552 -19.63 0.61 -5.61
C ILE A 552 -18.70 0.38 -6.80
N THR A 553 -18.15 -0.82 -6.95
CA THR A 553 -17.34 -1.22 -8.10
C THR A 553 -18.11 -1.21 -9.41
N SER A 554 -19.41 -1.55 -9.40
CA SER A 554 -20.25 -1.43 -10.59
C SER A 554 -20.36 0.04 -11.06
N THR A 555 -20.47 1.00 -10.14
CA THR A 555 -20.52 2.43 -10.50
C THR A 555 -19.25 2.93 -11.19
N LEU A 556 -18.12 2.25 -11.03
CA LEU A 556 -16.88 2.58 -11.74
C LEU A 556 -17.06 2.44 -13.26
N PHE A 557 -17.79 1.40 -13.69
CA PHE A 557 -17.98 1.04 -15.09
C PHE A 557 -19.28 1.57 -15.70
N GLU A 558 -20.23 2.07 -14.92
CA GLU A 558 -21.52 2.59 -15.40
C GLU A 558 -21.42 3.63 -16.55
N PRO A 559 -20.54 4.65 -16.50
CA PRO A 559 -20.40 5.59 -17.61
C PRO A 559 -19.97 4.90 -18.91
N ILE A 560 -19.04 3.95 -18.81
CA ILE A 560 -18.51 3.18 -19.93
C ILE A 560 -19.59 2.25 -20.51
N ALA A 561 -20.33 1.59 -19.63
CA ALA A 561 -21.48 0.77 -19.98
C ALA A 561 -22.53 1.56 -20.79
N LYS A 562 -22.88 2.77 -20.35
CA LYS A 562 -23.83 3.65 -21.06
C LYS A 562 -23.32 4.08 -22.43
N LEU A 563 -22.01 4.31 -22.57
CA LEU A 563 -21.40 4.60 -23.88
C LEU A 563 -21.52 3.40 -24.80
N MET A 564 -21.22 2.20 -24.30
CA MET A 564 -21.29 0.95 -25.07
C MET A 564 -22.72 0.53 -25.46
N GLU A 565 -23.76 0.91 -24.71
CA GLU A 565 -25.16 0.62 -25.06
C GLU A 565 -25.73 1.53 -26.16
N ASN A 566 -25.27 2.78 -26.24
CA ASN A 566 -25.87 3.81 -27.09
C ASN A 566 -25.28 3.90 -28.49
N ASP A 567 -24.18 3.19 -28.77
CA ASP A 567 -23.57 3.13 -30.09
C ASP A 567 -24.16 1.96 -30.89
N THR A 568 -25.02 2.29 -31.85
CA THR A 568 -25.55 1.36 -32.86
C THR A 568 -24.64 1.23 -34.09
N GLU A 569 -23.56 2.02 -34.14
CA GLU A 569 -22.51 1.97 -35.15
C GLU A 569 -21.20 1.57 -34.46
N GLU A 570 -20.44 0.66 -35.08
CA GLU A 570 -19.16 0.11 -34.63
C GLU A 570 -18.22 1.17 -34.01
N THR A 571 -18.35 1.47 -32.72
CA THR A 571 -17.32 2.21 -31.99
C THR A 571 -16.18 1.25 -31.75
N VAL A 572 -15.09 1.47 -32.46
CA VAL A 572 -13.80 0.88 -32.14
C VAL A 572 -13.33 1.57 -30.86
N VAL A 573 -13.65 0.99 -29.71
CA VAL A 573 -12.94 1.31 -28.45
C VAL A 573 -11.47 1.02 -28.74
N GLY A 574 -10.63 2.06 -28.70
CA GLY A 574 -9.21 1.89 -28.99
C GLY A 574 -8.59 0.82 -28.10
N ASP A 575 -7.67 0.03 -28.65
CA ASP A 575 -7.06 -1.12 -27.96
C ASP A 575 -6.53 -0.78 -26.56
N GLN A 576 -5.99 0.44 -26.39
CA GLN A 576 -5.49 0.92 -25.09
C GLN A 576 -6.61 1.11 -24.05
N THR A 577 -7.75 1.66 -24.44
CA THR A 577 -8.91 1.85 -23.56
C THR A 577 -9.52 0.51 -23.18
N LEU A 578 -9.63 -0.43 -24.14
CA LEU A 578 -10.13 -1.77 -23.88
C LEU A 578 -9.20 -2.55 -22.94
N LYS A 579 -7.89 -2.39 -23.11
CA LYS A 579 -6.88 -2.93 -22.20
C LYS A 579 -7.08 -2.39 -20.78
N LEU A 580 -7.18 -1.06 -20.62
CA LEU A 580 -7.40 -0.44 -19.31
C LEU A 580 -8.71 -0.91 -18.67
N ILE A 581 -9.80 -1.01 -19.44
CA ILE A 581 -11.08 -1.54 -18.94
C ILE A 581 -10.88 -2.97 -18.42
N THR A 582 -10.24 -3.82 -19.22
CA THR A 582 -10.03 -5.24 -18.88
C THR A 582 -9.17 -5.40 -17.63
N GLU A 583 -8.05 -4.70 -17.55
CA GLU A 583 -7.16 -4.70 -16.37
C GLU A 583 -7.90 -4.21 -15.13
N THR A 584 -8.64 -3.10 -15.25
CA THR A 584 -9.42 -2.55 -14.14
C THR A 584 -10.51 -3.53 -13.70
N PHE A 585 -11.14 -4.25 -14.64
CA PHE A 585 -12.19 -5.21 -14.34
C PHE A 585 -11.66 -6.44 -13.62
N ILE A 586 -10.50 -6.97 -14.05
CA ILE A 586 -9.79 -8.07 -13.37
C ILE A 586 -9.41 -7.66 -11.96
N ARG A 587 -8.78 -6.49 -11.78
CA ARG A 587 -8.42 -5.94 -10.46
C ARG A 587 -9.65 -5.76 -9.58
N SER A 588 -10.75 -5.23 -10.13
CA SER A 588 -12.01 -5.04 -9.41
C SER A 588 -12.55 -6.36 -8.88
N ILE A 589 -12.65 -7.38 -9.74
CA ILE A 589 -13.08 -8.72 -9.34
C ILE A 589 -12.16 -9.32 -8.28
N TYR A 590 -10.85 -9.22 -8.47
CA TYR A 590 -9.87 -9.76 -7.55
C TYR A 590 -9.99 -9.14 -6.16
N LEU A 591 -10.28 -7.84 -6.09
CA LEU A 591 -10.35 -7.09 -4.85
C LEU A 591 -11.69 -7.21 -4.12
N THR A 592 -12.80 -7.42 -4.83
CA THR A 592 -14.14 -7.46 -4.21
C THR A 592 -14.80 -8.83 -4.17
N ASN A 593 -14.37 -9.79 -4.97
CA ASN A 593 -14.93 -11.13 -4.92
C ASN A 593 -14.03 -12.07 -4.11
N LYS A 594 -14.67 -13.04 -3.45
CA LYS A 594 -14.01 -14.24 -2.89
C LYS A 594 -13.62 -15.21 -4.00
N VAL A 595 -12.77 -14.77 -4.92
CA VAL A 595 -12.18 -15.64 -5.94
C VAL A 595 -11.10 -16.48 -5.29
N LYS A 596 -11.18 -17.81 -5.45
CA LYS A 596 -10.09 -18.69 -5.03
C LYS A 596 -9.08 -18.78 -6.16
N ILE A 597 -8.00 -18.01 -6.06
CA ILE A 597 -6.84 -18.14 -6.95
C ILE A 597 -5.76 -19.02 -6.30
N GLU A 598 -4.98 -19.72 -7.13
CA GLU A 598 -3.99 -20.69 -6.65
C GLU A 598 -2.97 -20.06 -5.67
N GLN A 599 -2.53 -18.82 -5.92
CA GLN A 599 -1.56 -18.13 -5.07
C GLN A 599 -2.07 -17.94 -3.63
N GLU A 600 -3.35 -17.63 -3.44
CA GLU A 600 -3.94 -17.50 -2.10
C GLU A 600 -4.04 -18.84 -1.38
N GLU A 601 -4.32 -19.92 -2.12
CA GLU A 601 -4.34 -21.27 -1.54
C GLU A 601 -2.94 -21.71 -1.08
N ILE A 602 -1.89 -21.37 -1.86
CA ILE A 602 -0.49 -21.62 -1.48
C ILE A 602 -0.14 -20.81 -0.22
N PHE A 603 -0.56 -19.54 -0.15
CA PHE A 603 -0.34 -18.70 1.03
C PHE A 603 -1.03 -19.26 2.28
N SER A 604 -2.31 -19.62 2.20
CA SER A 604 -3.03 -20.26 3.31
C SER A 604 -2.40 -21.57 3.75
N LEU A 605 -1.86 -22.35 2.81
CA LEU A 605 -1.15 -23.58 3.12
C LEU A 605 0.16 -23.31 3.87
N TYR A 606 0.93 -22.30 3.45
CA TYR A 606 2.12 -21.86 4.18
C TYR A 606 1.78 -21.37 5.58
N ALA A 607 0.77 -20.51 5.72
CA ALA A 607 0.30 -20.01 7.01
C ALA A 607 -0.10 -21.16 7.95
N ASN A 608 -0.76 -22.20 7.44
CA ASN A 608 -1.08 -23.39 8.21
C ASN A 608 0.18 -24.15 8.69
N TYR A 609 1.19 -24.29 7.83
CA TYR A 609 2.46 -24.91 8.24
C TYR A 609 3.23 -24.06 9.26
N LEU A 610 3.22 -22.74 9.11
CA LEU A 610 3.84 -21.82 10.05
C LEU A 610 3.14 -21.85 11.41
N TYR A 611 1.81 -21.95 11.41
CA TYR A 611 1.00 -22.11 12.62
C TYR A 611 1.33 -23.44 13.32
N ALA A 612 1.34 -24.54 12.57
CA ALA A 612 1.70 -25.86 13.09
C ALA A 612 3.14 -25.92 13.62
N TYR A 613 4.08 -25.23 12.96
CA TYR A 613 5.46 -25.12 13.42
C TYR A 613 5.54 -24.45 14.80
N ASN A 614 4.91 -23.29 14.96
CA ASN A 614 4.94 -22.56 16.23
C ASN A 614 4.22 -23.29 17.37
N ARG A 615 3.19 -24.10 17.05
CA ARG A 615 2.48 -24.95 18.04
C ARG A 615 3.07 -26.36 18.20
N GLN A 616 4.10 -26.70 17.44
CA GLN A 616 4.72 -28.04 17.40
C GLN A 616 3.71 -29.17 17.07
N ASP A 617 2.75 -28.92 16.17
CA ASP A 617 1.80 -29.94 15.71
C ASP A 617 2.47 -30.90 14.71
N LYS A 618 2.85 -32.08 15.25
CA LYS A 618 3.52 -33.14 14.49
C LYS A 618 2.70 -33.66 13.31
N ARG A 619 1.36 -33.67 13.38
CA ARG A 619 0.50 -34.25 12.32
C ARG A 619 0.55 -33.40 11.07
N VAL A 620 0.49 -32.08 11.23
CA VAL A 620 0.56 -31.14 10.12
C VAL A 620 1.99 -31.05 9.60
N LEU A 621 2.99 -30.97 10.49
CA LEU A 621 4.40 -30.90 10.11
C LEU A 621 4.87 -32.15 9.35
N GLN A 622 4.33 -33.34 9.63
CA GLN A 622 4.63 -34.54 8.86
C GLN A 622 4.36 -34.36 7.36
N LYS A 623 3.31 -33.62 6.98
CA LYS A 623 3.00 -33.33 5.58
C LYS A 623 4.06 -32.41 4.95
N LEU A 624 4.56 -31.42 5.71
CA LEU A 624 5.64 -30.55 5.25
C LEU A 624 6.95 -31.31 5.07
N TYR A 625 7.31 -32.19 6.01
CA TYR A 625 8.46 -33.10 5.84
C TYR A 625 8.32 -33.96 4.59
N GLY A 626 7.12 -34.48 4.30
CA GLY A 626 6.82 -35.22 3.08
C GLY A 626 6.98 -34.38 1.81
N LEU A 627 6.56 -33.11 1.84
CA LEU A 627 6.77 -32.15 0.75
C LEU A 627 8.26 -31.91 0.51
N VAL A 628 9.04 -31.63 1.55
CA VAL A 628 10.49 -31.42 1.46
C VAL A 628 11.18 -32.66 0.90
N HIS A 629 10.85 -33.85 1.41
CA HIS A 629 11.39 -35.11 0.91
C HIS A 629 11.09 -35.31 -0.59
N SER A 630 9.86 -35.03 -1.01
CA SER A 630 9.46 -35.11 -2.43
C SER A 630 10.17 -34.06 -3.28
N ALA A 631 10.37 -32.85 -2.76
CA ALA A 631 11.08 -31.78 -3.44
C ALA A 631 12.55 -32.16 -3.67
N VAL A 632 13.25 -32.75 -2.68
CA VAL A 632 14.64 -33.24 -2.85
C VAL A 632 14.73 -34.26 -3.99
N ILE A 633 13.79 -35.20 -4.04
CA ILE A 633 13.72 -36.23 -5.09
C ILE A 633 13.49 -35.60 -6.46
N ASN A 634 12.52 -34.69 -6.58
CA ASN A 634 12.16 -34.07 -7.85
C ASN A 634 13.24 -33.11 -8.35
N TRP A 635 13.93 -32.41 -7.44
CA TRP A 635 14.98 -31.44 -7.77
C TRP A 635 16.20 -32.10 -8.40
N ARG A 636 16.71 -33.17 -7.77
CA ARG A 636 17.91 -33.90 -8.23
C ARG A 636 17.57 -35.00 -9.24
N GLY A 637 16.32 -35.44 -9.26
CA GLY A 637 15.85 -36.58 -10.03
C GLY A 637 16.13 -37.92 -9.34
N SER A 638 15.43 -38.96 -9.78
CA SER A 638 15.47 -40.28 -9.18
C SER A 638 15.55 -41.41 -10.23
N PRO A 639 16.42 -42.42 -10.03
CA PRO A 639 16.41 -43.64 -10.84
C PRO A 639 15.33 -44.64 -10.42
N LYS A 640 14.99 -44.68 -9.12
CA LYS A 640 14.11 -45.67 -8.48
C LYS A 640 13.57 -45.08 -7.19
N GLN A 641 12.37 -45.51 -6.78
CA GLN A 641 11.73 -45.04 -5.55
C GLN A 641 12.69 -45.06 -4.33
N GLY A 642 12.82 -43.91 -3.66
CA GLY A 642 13.69 -43.73 -2.50
C GLY A 642 15.16 -43.44 -2.81
N TYR A 643 15.57 -43.37 -4.08
CA TYR A 643 16.93 -42.99 -4.48
C TYR A 643 16.99 -41.59 -5.09
N VAL A 644 18.10 -40.89 -4.89
CA VAL A 644 18.36 -39.54 -5.42
C VAL A 644 19.72 -39.51 -6.10
N TYR A 645 19.83 -38.87 -7.27
CA TYR A 645 21.11 -38.71 -7.97
C TYR A 645 22.07 -37.76 -7.23
N LEU A 646 23.35 -38.13 -7.19
CA LEU A 646 24.44 -37.36 -6.60
C LEU A 646 25.15 -36.45 -7.61
N ASN A 647 25.26 -36.89 -8.86
CA ASN A 647 25.98 -36.21 -9.93
C ASN A 647 25.05 -35.54 -10.94
N LYS A 648 25.64 -34.78 -11.89
CA LYS A 648 24.85 -34.00 -12.84
C LYS A 648 24.07 -34.92 -13.78
N LEU A 649 22.85 -34.51 -14.13
CA LEU A 649 22.00 -35.24 -15.08
C LEU A 649 22.64 -35.41 -16.47
N THR A 650 23.65 -34.62 -16.81
CA THR A 650 24.38 -34.69 -18.09
C THR A 650 25.40 -35.83 -18.17
N GLU A 651 25.68 -36.53 -17.07
CA GLU A 651 26.68 -37.59 -17.04
C GLU A 651 26.09 -38.95 -17.48
N ASN A 652 26.86 -39.72 -18.25
CA ASN A 652 26.44 -41.03 -18.80
C ASN A 652 26.25 -42.10 -17.73
N TYR A 653 27.08 -42.06 -16.70
CA TYR A 653 26.96 -42.86 -15.49
C TYR A 653 26.45 -41.98 -14.37
N ARG A 654 25.22 -42.22 -13.91
CA ARG A 654 24.63 -41.47 -12.81
C ARG A 654 24.73 -42.25 -11.53
N VAL A 655 25.27 -41.64 -10.49
CA VAL A 655 25.38 -42.24 -9.15
C VAL A 655 24.19 -41.77 -8.33
N ALA A 656 23.54 -42.67 -7.63
CA ALA A 656 22.42 -42.38 -6.76
C ALA A 656 22.58 -43.04 -5.40
N GLN A 657 22.02 -42.40 -4.37
CA GLN A 657 22.02 -42.86 -3.00
C GLN A 657 20.59 -42.95 -2.47
N LYS A 658 20.36 -43.86 -1.53
CA LYS A 658 19.06 -43.96 -0.84
C LYS A 658 18.89 -42.79 0.13
N LEU A 659 17.78 -42.08 0.05
CA LEU A 659 17.44 -40.97 0.94
C LEU A 659 16.71 -41.52 2.17
N ASN A 660 17.34 -41.48 3.34
CA ASN A 660 16.83 -42.08 4.58
C ASN A 660 17.10 -41.17 5.79
N PHE A 661 16.53 -39.98 5.80
CA PHE A 661 16.56 -39.10 6.98
C PHE A 661 15.23 -39.14 7.72
N GLU A 662 15.27 -38.93 9.04
CA GLU A 662 14.11 -38.91 9.92
C GLU A 662 13.94 -37.52 10.57
N PRO A 663 12.69 -37.09 10.83
CA PRO A 663 12.41 -35.80 11.43
C PRO A 663 12.78 -35.77 12.91
N VAL A 664 13.42 -34.68 13.35
CA VAL A 664 13.75 -34.42 14.76
C VAL A 664 12.78 -33.39 15.33
N PHE A 665 12.13 -33.71 16.45
CA PHE A 665 11.13 -32.85 17.12
C PHE A 665 11.61 -32.41 18.50
N GLY A 666 11.03 -31.34 19.05
CA GLY A 666 11.27 -30.90 20.43
C GLY A 666 12.43 -29.92 20.60
N MET A 667 12.96 -29.37 19.50
CA MET A 667 13.97 -28.30 19.52
C MET A 667 13.41 -26.95 19.99
N LYS A 668 12.09 -26.80 20.09
CA LYS A 668 11.39 -25.57 20.45
C LYS A 668 10.19 -25.85 21.37
N LYS A 669 9.86 -24.91 22.25
CA LYS A 669 8.64 -24.93 23.08
C LYS A 669 7.40 -24.59 22.26
N ALA A 670 6.32 -25.33 22.47
CA ALA A 670 5.04 -25.08 21.81
C ALA A 670 4.35 -23.82 22.35
N ILE A 671 3.81 -23.01 21.45
CA ILE A 671 2.88 -21.93 21.78
C ILE A 671 1.47 -22.53 21.94
N LEU A 672 0.79 -22.18 23.03
CA LEU A 672 -0.49 -22.81 23.41
C LEU A 672 -1.70 -22.01 22.92
N GLU A 673 -1.51 -20.71 22.75
CA GLU A 673 -2.46 -19.73 22.26
C GLU A 673 -2.99 -20.13 20.89
N LYS A 674 -4.29 -19.92 20.66
CA LYS A 674 -4.91 -20.20 19.36
C LYS A 674 -4.62 -19.11 18.33
N GLU A 675 -4.49 -17.88 18.79
CA GLU A 675 -4.13 -16.70 18.01
C GLU A 675 -2.80 -16.20 18.55
N MET A 676 -1.83 -16.00 17.66
CA MET A 676 -0.45 -15.69 18.04
C MET A 676 -0.01 -14.39 17.37
N ASP A 677 0.28 -13.37 18.18
CA ASP A 677 0.88 -12.10 17.74
C ASP A 677 2.41 -12.10 17.86
N THR A 678 2.95 -13.11 18.55
CA THR A 678 4.38 -13.32 18.76
C THR A 678 4.73 -14.76 18.37
N PHE A 679 5.49 -14.92 17.28
CA PHE A 679 5.86 -16.22 16.75
C PHE A 679 7.11 -16.11 15.84
N GLU A 680 7.72 -17.25 15.51
CA GLU A 680 8.81 -17.30 14.53
C GLU A 680 8.23 -17.31 13.11
N GLY A 681 8.62 -16.33 12.29
CA GLY A 681 8.14 -16.16 10.91
C GLY A 681 8.78 -17.08 9.87
N VAL A 682 9.78 -17.88 10.28
CA VAL A 682 10.48 -18.85 9.43
C VAL A 682 10.34 -20.24 10.04
N ILE A 683 10.08 -21.25 9.21
CA ILE A 683 9.94 -22.64 9.66
C ILE A 683 11.32 -23.29 9.67
N ARG A 684 11.73 -23.87 10.80
CA ARG A 684 12.98 -24.64 10.91
C ARG A 684 12.69 -26.13 11.04
N LEU A 685 13.05 -26.90 10.02
CA LEU A 685 12.93 -28.36 10.04
C LEU A 685 14.27 -29.00 10.33
N TYR A 686 14.27 -29.96 11.25
CA TYR A 686 15.48 -30.67 11.66
C TYR A 686 15.38 -32.12 11.22
N VAL A 687 16.42 -32.62 10.57
CA VAL A 687 16.49 -34.01 10.10
C VAL A 687 17.79 -34.67 10.51
N SER A 688 17.74 -35.96 10.84
CA SER A 688 18.93 -36.76 11.16
C SER A 688 18.90 -38.12 10.47
N TYR A 689 20.07 -38.70 10.21
CA TYR A 689 20.24 -40.10 9.77
C TYR A 689 20.39 -41.07 10.94
N ASP A 690 20.63 -40.55 12.14
CA ASP A 690 20.76 -41.30 13.38
C ASP A 690 19.95 -40.62 14.49
N VAL A 691 18.85 -41.25 14.89
CA VAL A 691 17.93 -40.70 15.90
C VAL A 691 18.58 -40.67 17.28
N ASP A 692 19.60 -41.50 17.50
CA ASP A 692 20.34 -41.59 18.76
C ASP A 692 21.38 -40.46 18.92
N HIS A 693 21.66 -39.70 17.85
CA HIS A 693 22.58 -38.55 17.82
C HIS A 693 21.88 -37.27 17.29
N PRO A 694 20.94 -36.70 18.05
CA PRO A 694 20.20 -35.49 17.64
C PRO A 694 21.11 -34.25 17.49
N GLU A 695 22.30 -34.24 18.11
CA GLU A 695 23.32 -33.20 17.91
C GLU A 695 23.80 -33.07 16.46
N ASP A 696 23.69 -34.12 15.65
CA ASP A 696 24.08 -34.13 14.23
C ASP A 696 22.93 -33.70 13.30
N ALA A 697 21.82 -33.20 13.84
CA ALA A 697 20.66 -32.81 13.06
C ALA A 697 20.99 -31.65 12.09
N ILE A 698 20.60 -31.83 10.83
CA ILE A 698 20.69 -30.79 9.80
C ILE A 698 19.40 -29.96 9.85
N CYS A 699 19.55 -28.64 9.90
CA CYS A 699 18.45 -27.69 9.83
C CYS A 699 18.19 -27.22 8.39
N LEU A 700 16.92 -27.19 7.97
CA LEU A 700 16.43 -26.45 6.81
C LEU A 700 15.54 -25.31 7.30
N GLU A 701 15.94 -24.07 7.00
CA GLU A 701 15.09 -22.90 7.17
C GLU A 701 14.21 -22.73 5.91
N ILE A 702 12.89 -22.64 6.10
CA ILE A 702 11.90 -22.50 5.05
C ILE A 702 11.12 -21.21 5.29
N ASP A 703 11.43 -20.18 4.51
CA ASP A 703 10.60 -18.98 4.38
C ASP A 703 9.57 -19.14 3.24
N TYR A 704 8.72 -18.12 3.05
CA TYR A 704 7.63 -18.19 2.09
C TYR A 704 8.10 -18.35 0.63
N PRO A 705 9.10 -17.59 0.14
CA PRO A 705 9.63 -17.78 -1.22
C PRO A 705 10.17 -19.20 -1.46
N LEU A 706 10.96 -19.73 -0.52
CA LEU A 706 11.47 -21.10 -0.65
C LEU A 706 10.32 -22.11 -0.63
N PHE A 707 9.32 -21.92 0.23
CA PHE A 707 8.15 -22.80 0.28
C PHE A 707 7.40 -22.86 -1.07
N ILE A 708 7.15 -21.71 -1.70
CA ILE A 708 6.51 -21.63 -3.02
C ILE A 708 7.32 -22.43 -4.05
N LEU A 709 8.64 -22.23 -4.08
CA LEU A 709 9.52 -22.94 -4.99
C LEU A 709 9.46 -24.46 -4.78
N LEU A 710 9.57 -24.92 -3.53
CA LEU A 710 9.47 -26.35 -3.20
C LEU A 710 8.10 -26.92 -3.58
N TYR A 711 7.02 -26.17 -3.33
CA TYR A 711 5.67 -26.56 -3.71
C TYR A 711 5.54 -26.76 -5.22
N HIS A 712 5.99 -25.81 -6.04
CA HIS A 712 5.96 -25.94 -7.49
C HIS A 712 6.84 -27.10 -7.99
N VAL A 713 8.01 -27.32 -7.39
CA VAL A 713 8.90 -28.45 -7.72
C VAL A 713 8.21 -29.79 -7.45
N THR A 714 7.43 -29.90 -6.36
CA THR A 714 6.64 -31.13 -6.11
C THR A 714 5.56 -31.37 -7.17
N ARG A 715 5.14 -30.33 -7.89
CA ARG A 715 4.16 -30.39 -8.99
C ARG A 715 4.78 -30.44 -10.39
N GLY A 716 6.10 -30.67 -10.48
CA GLY A 716 6.79 -30.86 -11.74
C GLY A 716 7.41 -29.61 -12.35
N TYR A 717 7.40 -28.47 -11.64
CA TYR A 717 8.22 -27.33 -12.02
C TYR A 717 9.71 -27.72 -11.99
N ARG A 718 10.45 -27.32 -13.01
CA ARG A 718 11.88 -27.57 -13.12
C ARG A 718 12.63 -26.27 -12.78
N PRO A 719 13.40 -26.24 -11.68
CA PRO A 719 14.15 -25.05 -11.28
C PRO A 719 15.08 -24.54 -12.38
N SER A 720 15.02 -23.23 -12.62
CA SER A 720 15.95 -22.48 -13.46
C SER A 720 17.30 -22.26 -12.75
N ASN A 721 18.25 -21.61 -13.43
CA ASN A 721 19.49 -21.20 -12.76
C ASN A 721 19.24 -20.15 -11.68
N GLN A 722 18.31 -19.22 -11.91
CA GLN A 722 17.92 -18.22 -10.92
C GLN A 722 17.32 -18.90 -9.68
N ASP A 723 16.43 -19.87 -9.87
CA ASP A 723 15.85 -20.62 -8.74
C ASP A 723 16.89 -21.40 -7.93
N GLN A 724 18.02 -21.80 -8.54
CA GLN A 724 19.13 -22.43 -7.83
C GLN A 724 19.92 -21.42 -6.99
N GLU A 725 20.06 -20.18 -7.47
CA GLU A 725 20.68 -19.08 -6.72
C GLU A 725 19.76 -18.64 -5.56
N ASP A 726 18.48 -18.43 -5.84
CA ASP A 726 17.49 -18.03 -4.84
C ASP A 726 17.26 -19.14 -3.79
N GLY A 727 17.32 -20.41 -4.21
CA GLY A 727 17.19 -21.60 -3.37
C GLY A 727 18.49 -22.14 -2.77
N LEU A 728 19.55 -21.33 -2.68
CA LEU A 728 20.89 -21.81 -2.27
C LEU A 728 20.91 -22.52 -0.91
N THR A 729 20.11 -22.05 0.06
CA THR A 729 19.95 -22.70 1.38
C THR A 729 19.43 -24.13 1.24
N PHE A 730 18.46 -24.36 0.36
CA PHE A 730 17.94 -25.69 0.07
C PHE A 730 18.96 -26.57 -0.68
N VAL A 731 19.74 -25.98 -1.59
CA VAL A 731 20.82 -26.70 -2.28
C VAL A 731 21.88 -27.19 -1.27
N HIS A 732 22.32 -26.33 -0.35
CA HIS A 732 23.25 -26.70 0.71
C HIS A 732 22.67 -27.73 1.69
N PHE A 733 21.39 -27.62 2.02
CA PHE A 733 20.69 -28.61 2.82
C PHE A 733 20.71 -29.99 2.16
N MET A 734 20.38 -30.07 0.86
CA MET A 734 20.45 -31.33 0.10
C MET A 734 21.87 -31.91 0.10
N GLU A 735 22.89 -31.09 -0.14
CA GLU A 735 24.28 -31.54 -0.13
C GLU A 735 24.72 -32.07 1.24
N SER A 736 24.28 -31.40 2.31
CA SER A 736 24.57 -31.81 3.68
C SER A 736 23.93 -33.16 4.00
N ILE A 737 22.65 -33.35 3.63
CA ILE A 737 21.94 -34.63 3.79
C ILE A 737 22.64 -35.74 3.01
N LEU A 738 23.04 -35.49 1.76
CA LEU A 738 23.68 -36.51 0.93
C LEU A 738 25.10 -36.84 1.42
N ARG A 739 25.83 -35.86 1.99
CA ARG A 739 27.17 -36.05 2.55
C ARG A 739 27.16 -36.85 3.86
N ILE A 740 26.17 -36.61 4.74
CA ILE A 740 26.02 -37.34 6.01
C ILE A 740 25.48 -38.75 5.79
N GLY A 741 24.73 -38.98 4.70
CA GLY A 741 24.18 -40.29 4.37
C GLY A 741 25.23 -41.40 4.59
N LYS A 742 24.89 -42.37 5.45
CA LYS A 742 25.83 -43.36 6.02
C LYS A 742 26.86 -43.83 4.98
N LYS A 743 28.16 -43.58 5.20
CA LYS A 743 29.27 -43.97 4.29
C LYS A 743 29.26 -45.45 3.88
N ASN A 744 28.58 -46.29 4.66
CA ASN A 744 28.42 -47.73 4.42
C ASN A 744 27.15 -48.09 3.61
N GLN A 745 26.35 -47.12 3.17
CA GLN A 745 25.17 -47.38 2.34
C GLN A 745 25.56 -47.66 0.90
N PRO A 746 24.88 -48.61 0.25
CA PRO A 746 25.20 -48.97 -1.11
C PRO A 746 24.82 -47.87 -2.10
N LEU A 747 25.74 -47.51 -2.98
CA LEU A 747 25.47 -46.59 -4.08
C LEU A 747 24.87 -47.36 -5.26
N LEU A 748 23.89 -46.75 -5.92
CA LEU A 748 23.28 -47.25 -7.14
C LEU A 748 23.87 -46.49 -8.32
N ILE A 749 24.48 -47.18 -9.26
CA ILE A 749 25.02 -46.61 -10.50
C ILE A 749 24.06 -46.96 -11.62
N HIS A 750 23.50 -45.93 -12.26
CA HIS A 750 22.59 -46.04 -13.38
C HIS A 750 23.31 -45.64 -14.66
N HIS A 751 23.44 -46.59 -15.59
CA HIS A 751 23.94 -46.33 -16.93
C HIS A 751 22.78 -45.91 -17.84
N HIS A 752 22.71 -44.63 -18.19
CA HIS A 752 21.51 -44.05 -18.80
C HIS A 752 21.24 -44.58 -20.22
N GLU A 753 22.27 -44.84 -21.02
CA GLU A 753 22.13 -45.31 -22.40
C GLU A 753 21.54 -46.73 -22.48
N ASN A 754 22.00 -47.64 -21.60
CA ASN A 754 21.57 -49.04 -21.62
C ASN A 754 20.45 -49.36 -20.62
N LYS A 755 20.01 -48.38 -19.81
CA LYS A 755 19.04 -48.56 -18.71
C LYS A 755 19.44 -49.66 -17.71
N GLU A 756 20.74 -49.82 -17.48
CA GLU A 756 21.30 -50.83 -16.57
C GLU A 756 21.61 -50.24 -15.19
N PHE A 757 21.41 -51.05 -14.16
CA PHE A 757 21.68 -50.68 -12.77
C PHE A 757 22.81 -51.53 -12.19
N TYR A 758 23.69 -50.89 -11.43
CA TYR A 758 24.77 -51.52 -10.70
C TYR A 758 24.76 -51.03 -9.25
N LYS A 759 25.23 -51.87 -8.33
CA LYS A 759 25.31 -51.56 -6.91
C LYS A 759 26.77 -51.60 -6.46
N LEU A 760 27.22 -50.54 -5.82
CA LEU A 760 28.53 -50.45 -5.20
C LEU A 760 28.39 -50.61 -3.68
N ASN A 761 28.87 -51.72 -3.13
CA ASN A 761 28.88 -52.00 -1.70
C ASN A 761 30.30 -51.84 -1.15
N GLN A 762 30.47 -51.18 0.00
CA GLN A 762 31.74 -51.20 0.71
C GLN A 762 31.79 -52.39 1.67
N ASN A 763 32.82 -53.23 1.56
CA ASN A 763 33.02 -54.36 2.45
C ASN A 763 33.48 -53.87 3.83
N VAL A 764 32.66 -54.14 4.84
CA VAL A 764 32.81 -53.67 6.23
C VAL A 764 34.14 -54.14 6.87
N PHE A 765 34.72 -55.24 6.40
CA PHE A 765 35.91 -55.85 6.99
C PHE A 765 37.23 -55.55 6.25
N THR A 766 37.17 -55.23 4.96
CA THR A 766 38.37 -55.12 4.11
C THR A 766 38.54 -53.76 3.44
N SER A 767 37.59 -52.84 3.62
CA SER A 767 37.54 -51.54 2.93
C SER A 767 37.55 -51.63 1.40
N SER A 768 37.36 -52.82 0.83
CA SER A 768 37.25 -53.07 -0.61
C SER A 768 35.82 -52.80 -1.11
N TYR A 769 35.68 -52.42 -2.38
CA TYR A 769 34.36 -52.18 -3.00
C TYR A 769 33.94 -53.37 -3.86
N ALA A 770 32.70 -53.83 -3.69
CA ALA A 770 32.08 -54.85 -4.53
C ALA A 770 31.10 -54.19 -5.51
N PHE A 771 31.21 -54.53 -6.79
CA PHE A 771 30.38 -53.99 -7.88
C PHE A 771 29.51 -55.12 -8.45
N GLU A 772 28.20 -55.01 -8.28
CA GLU A 772 27.24 -56.05 -8.67
C GLU A 772 26.20 -55.47 -9.63
N LYS A 773 25.88 -56.19 -10.72
CA LYS A 773 24.77 -55.82 -11.61
C LYS A 773 23.45 -56.14 -10.91
N VAL A 774 22.53 -55.19 -10.93
CA VAL A 774 21.19 -55.32 -10.33
C VAL A 774 20.20 -55.66 -11.44
N GLU A 775 19.59 -56.83 -11.39
CA GLU A 775 18.44 -57.16 -12.25
C GLU A 775 17.21 -56.37 -11.79
N GLN A 776 16.38 -55.92 -12.75
CA GLN A 776 15.31 -54.92 -12.54
C GLN A 776 14.29 -55.28 -11.46
#